data_AF-B4W387-F1
#
_entry.id   AF-B4W387-F1
#
_cell.length_a   1.000
_cell.length_b   1.000
_cell.length_c   1.000
_cell.angle_alpha   90.00
_cell.angle_beta   90.00
_cell.angle_gamma   90.00
#
_symmetry.space_group_name_H-M   'P 1'
#
loop_
_entity.id
_entity.type
_entity.pdbx_description
1 polymer ?
#
loop_
_entity_poly.entity_id
_entity_poly.type
_entity_poly.pdbx_seq_one_letter_code
_entity_poly.pdbx_strand_id
1 'polypeptide(L)'
;MENCHNLFRIAIVDPNPAPGNRFGLGTAVLANNNIVVSSPFDDFRVTDGGAVYLFDSNTGAVLGSIYGDNPGDRFGSGEITALSNSNYVFGNPDADIGGVGNAGTVILADGTTGAEISRISGTNPNDNFGNREITALSNGNYVFGNPEADIGGVGNTGTVILANGTTGAEISRISGTNPNDRFGDRAITGLINGNYVFGNPRAEIDGVETAGTVILANGTTGAEISRISGTNPNDRFGDRAITALSNGNYVFGNFRAEIDGVENAGTVILANGTTGAEISRISGTEQTDFFGSNDITALSNGNYVFGNQEAEIGGVGDVGTVILANGTTGEEISRIYGTNKNNSFGSGKITVLSNGNYVFGNPADIGTVGDAGTVILADGVTGAEISRISGTNPNDSFGSGEITALSNGNYVFGNFRADIQGVGDAGTVILADGTTGTEINRISGTNPDDRFGNGDIRILSDGNYVFANPNADIGGVVDAGTVILANGTTGEEISRISGTNRNDNFGSGGIIALSNGNYLVASPAANNNAGRVDIGIANPSSLSRSYFPNRNITLTPATITKITNTGTPVTLQANNDITVNQAIITNNPTGSGGALSLEAGRSILLNADITTDNGNLSLLANQPLAAGVINSERDPGAAEITMKPGTTINTGFGDVTLQLDTDAGLTYNSVGTIALENINAETLTVDSAGAILGNGILTINGTGITTLNAGNSDIILNQNNDFRTLSINGGQTVIINDRNDINLNNSLVFGNFNVNARGDITSQDIVNPSGSITLTSTNGSIDTTQGTLRTFSFGVGGAIALSAQGNITLGNLDARGVNGGGNITLTSQGRIAAANGFIRSSTMSPSSDSGQAGDITIQAESVSLTNTILSASTFGSGKGGTITINAGEFVELLNDSLVLTTTTENGDAGDIEITTSQLNIFNGSQIGTATVNQGAGGNITINASDTIRIAGTSADGQVPSGLFTAALPGSTGIAGDLAIASQTLSLENGSQISARSKGEGNAGQITLTITDRLIATDSSILTATDQSAGGAINITAADIRLWGDSDITTSVSRGGDNGGNIMITADSILAFADSDILAFARDGRGGDITLNTPIFFGFGYTPAAKGTDPATLDHNQRVDINADAAIDGIITLPNLTFIENSLTNLPDNFIDTDNIIANSCMVRTNQPNGRFTITGAGNLPPRPGDFTMSPYPTGTVRMIPTESTTRPWQKGDPIVESTGVYRLPDGRLVMSQDCS
;
A
#
# COMPACT_ATOMS: atom_id res chain seq x y z
N MET A 1 -27.51 20.16 9.92
CA MET A 1 -26.33 20.34 10.81
C MET A 1 -26.45 19.50 12.09
N GLU A 2 -27.64 19.06 12.53
CA GLU A 2 -27.79 18.15 13.69
C GLU A 2 -27.17 16.75 13.54
N ASN A 3 -26.89 16.27 12.32
CA ASN A 3 -26.37 14.90 12.11
C ASN A 3 -24.86 14.72 12.36
N CYS A 4 -24.06 15.78 12.50
CA CYS A 4 -22.62 15.64 12.84
C CYS A 4 -22.39 15.33 14.33
N HIS A 5 -23.32 15.71 15.21
CA HIS A 5 -23.13 15.57 16.67
C HIS A 5 -23.35 14.15 17.20
N ASN A 6 -23.90 13.22 16.40
CA ASN A 6 -24.17 11.84 16.81
C ASN A 6 -22.96 10.90 16.66
N LEU A 7 -21.87 11.32 16.01
CA LEU A 7 -20.66 10.48 15.85
C LEU A 7 -19.71 10.55 17.04
N PHE A 8 -19.88 11.53 17.93
CA PHE A 8 -19.05 11.72 19.13
C PHE A 8 -19.76 11.29 20.40
N ARG A 9 -20.81 10.44 20.32
CA ARG A 9 -21.44 9.90 21.52
C ARG A 9 -22.00 8.49 21.35
N ILE A 10 -22.04 7.74 22.45
CA ILE A 10 -22.81 6.50 22.62
C ILE A 10 -23.91 6.80 23.65
N ALA A 11 -25.18 6.68 23.27
CA ALA A 11 -26.29 6.87 24.20
C ALA A 11 -26.47 5.61 25.06
N ILE A 12 -26.49 5.75 26.39
CA ILE A 12 -26.89 4.67 27.30
C ILE A 12 -28.40 4.74 27.45
N VAL A 13 -29.07 3.70 26.96
CA VAL A 13 -30.54 3.66 26.90
C VAL A 13 -31.06 3.11 28.22
N ASP A 14 -31.91 3.89 28.88
CA ASP A 14 -32.71 3.42 30.02
C ASP A 14 -33.53 2.18 29.59
N PRO A 15 -33.40 1.03 30.27
CA PRO A 15 -34.18 -0.16 29.96
C PRO A 15 -35.69 0.02 30.13
N ASN A 16 -36.12 0.94 31.02
CA ASN A 16 -37.53 1.18 31.35
C ASN A 16 -37.85 2.68 31.37
N PRO A 17 -37.78 3.38 30.23
CA PRO A 17 -37.88 4.84 30.20
C PRO A 17 -39.30 5.31 30.51
N ALA A 18 -39.47 6.09 31.58
CA ALA A 18 -40.70 6.81 31.89
C ALA A 18 -40.43 8.20 32.48
N PRO A 19 -41.32 9.19 32.26
CA PRO A 19 -41.16 10.52 32.86
C PRO A 19 -41.14 10.45 34.39
N GLY A 20 -40.13 11.06 35.01
CA GLY A 20 -39.97 11.09 36.46
C GLY A 20 -38.99 10.07 37.03
N ASN A 21 -38.57 9.06 36.26
CA ASN A 21 -37.64 8.01 36.71
C ASN A 21 -36.27 8.54 37.16
N ARG A 22 -35.82 9.66 36.55
CA ARG A 22 -34.50 10.28 36.76
C ARG A 22 -33.34 9.32 36.52
N PHE A 23 -33.38 8.59 35.40
CA PHE A 23 -32.27 7.74 34.98
C PHE A 23 -30.95 8.55 34.88
N GLY A 24 -29.90 8.04 35.52
CA GLY A 24 -28.63 8.77 35.63
C GLY A 24 -28.51 9.66 36.88
N LEU A 25 -29.38 9.47 37.89
CA LEU A 25 -29.25 10.24 39.14
C LEU A 25 -27.97 9.90 39.91
N GLY A 26 -27.65 8.62 40.03
CA GLY A 26 -26.37 8.11 40.53
C GLY A 26 -25.62 7.42 39.41
N THR A 27 -24.33 7.72 39.26
CA THR A 27 -23.47 7.05 38.28
C THR A 27 -22.09 6.75 38.87
N ALA A 28 -21.50 5.62 38.46
CA ALA A 28 -20.14 5.26 38.81
C ALA A 28 -19.46 4.52 37.66
N VAL A 29 -18.14 4.66 37.56
CA VAL A 29 -17.31 3.95 36.57
C VAL A 29 -16.39 3.00 37.31
N LEU A 30 -16.46 1.72 36.96
CA LEU A 30 -15.75 0.65 37.65
C LEU A 30 -14.33 0.50 37.10
N ALA A 31 -13.45 -0.17 37.85
CA ALA A 31 -12.06 -0.40 37.44
C ALA A 31 -11.93 -1.22 36.13
N ASN A 32 -12.96 -1.99 35.77
CA ASN A 32 -13.06 -2.70 34.49
C ASN A 32 -13.72 -1.87 33.37
N ASN A 33 -13.97 -0.58 33.59
CA ASN A 33 -14.68 0.37 32.72
C ASN A 33 -16.17 0.13 32.53
N ASN A 34 -16.80 -0.83 33.21
CA ASN A 34 -18.26 -0.89 33.20
C ASN A 34 -18.86 0.32 33.92
N ILE A 35 -20.08 0.69 33.53
CA ILE A 35 -20.76 1.88 34.03
C ILE A 35 -21.97 1.45 34.83
N VAL A 36 -22.07 1.92 36.06
CA VAL A 36 -23.24 1.74 36.91
C VAL A 36 -24.11 2.99 36.82
N VAL A 37 -25.41 2.82 36.63
CA VAL A 37 -26.38 3.91 36.51
C VAL A 37 -27.61 3.58 37.34
N SER A 38 -28.04 4.50 38.21
CA SER A 38 -29.30 4.35 38.96
C SER A 38 -30.47 5.08 38.33
N SER A 39 -31.67 4.56 38.61
CA SER A 39 -32.98 5.08 38.26
C SER A 39 -33.90 4.93 39.49
N PRO A 40 -33.81 5.84 40.48
CA PRO A 40 -34.42 5.58 41.80
C PRO A 40 -35.94 5.61 41.83
N PHE A 41 -36.57 6.18 40.81
CA PHE A 41 -38.04 6.25 40.69
C PHE A 41 -38.55 5.33 39.57
N ASP A 42 -37.78 4.31 39.21
CA ASP A 42 -38.20 3.32 38.22
C ASP A 42 -39.37 2.48 38.76
N ASP A 43 -40.47 2.48 38.00
CA ASP A 43 -41.74 1.82 38.31
C ASP A 43 -41.85 0.39 37.73
N PHE A 44 -40.78 -0.19 37.16
CA PHE A 44 -40.86 -1.44 36.40
C PHE A 44 -41.46 -2.62 37.20
N ARG A 45 -41.10 -2.79 38.48
CA ARG A 45 -41.63 -3.85 39.35
C ARG A 45 -42.75 -3.38 40.27
N VAL A 46 -42.51 -2.27 40.97
CA VAL A 46 -43.40 -1.66 41.97
C VAL A 46 -43.23 -0.15 41.92
N THR A 47 -44.25 0.61 42.34
CA THR A 47 -44.24 2.08 42.32
C THR A 47 -43.07 2.65 43.13
N ASP A 48 -42.25 3.51 42.53
CA ASP A 48 -41.02 4.07 43.12
C ASP A 48 -40.10 2.98 43.73
N GLY A 49 -40.08 1.77 43.16
CA GLY A 49 -39.20 0.69 43.64
C GLY A 49 -37.72 0.99 43.36
N GLY A 50 -37.45 1.64 42.23
CA GLY A 50 -36.12 2.04 41.81
C GLY A 50 -35.27 0.87 41.29
N ALA A 51 -34.19 1.23 40.59
CA ALA A 51 -33.28 0.27 39.98
C ALA A 51 -31.84 0.78 39.90
N VAL A 52 -30.89 -0.15 39.92
CA VAL A 52 -29.47 0.07 39.62
C VAL A 52 -29.06 -0.86 38.49
N TYR A 53 -28.53 -0.29 37.41
CA TYR A 53 -28.17 -0.97 36.18
C TYR A 53 -26.65 -0.96 35.96
N LEU A 54 -26.12 -2.02 35.39
CA LEU A 54 -24.72 -2.13 34.95
C LEU A 54 -24.68 -2.16 33.41
N PHE A 55 -23.80 -1.38 32.80
CA PHE A 55 -23.63 -1.25 31.35
C PHE A 55 -22.19 -1.47 30.91
N ASP A 56 -22.02 -1.99 29.70
CA ASP A 56 -20.75 -2.03 28.98
C ASP A 56 -20.45 -0.65 28.36
N SER A 57 -19.27 -0.09 28.65
CA SER A 57 -18.90 1.26 28.21
C SER A 57 -18.53 1.41 26.73
N ASN A 58 -18.30 0.30 26.02
CA ASN A 58 -17.95 0.36 24.60
C ASN A 58 -19.19 0.26 23.71
N THR A 59 -20.23 -0.42 24.18
CA THR A 59 -21.44 -0.73 23.39
C THR A 59 -22.70 -0.06 23.93
N GLY A 60 -22.71 0.36 25.19
CA GLY A 60 -23.92 0.85 25.88
C GLY A 60 -24.93 -0.26 26.21
N ALA A 61 -24.55 -1.54 26.09
CA ALA A 61 -25.43 -2.66 26.39
C ALA A 61 -25.56 -2.90 27.91
N VAL A 62 -26.76 -3.27 28.36
CA VAL A 62 -27.02 -3.67 29.76
C VAL A 62 -26.37 -5.02 30.05
N LEU A 63 -25.57 -5.09 31.11
CA LEU A 63 -24.92 -6.30 31.61
C LEU A 63 -25.69 -6.94 32.77
N GLY A 64 -26.34 -6.13 33.62
CA GLY A 64 -27.10 -6.59 34.79
C GLY A 64 -27.93 -5.49 35.44
N SER A 65 -28.80 -5.88 36.38
CA SER A 65 -29.73 -4.97 37.04
C SER A 65 -30.18 -5.48 38.41
N ILE A 66 -30.35 -4.58 39.38
CA ILE A 66 -30.90 -4.83 40.72
C ILE A 66 -32.11 -3.91 40.91
N TYR A 67 -33.23 -4.46 41.40
CA TYR A 67 -34.50 -3.73 41.58
C TYR A 67 -34.94 -3.75 43.05
N GLY A 68 -35.64 -2.69 43.48
CA GLY A 68 -36.41 -2.70 44.72
C GLY A 68 -37.65 -3.59 44.60
N ASP A 69 -38.04 -4.22 45.70
CA ASP A 69 -39.16 -5.18 45.73
C ASP A 69 -40.40 -4.62 46.46
N ASN A 70 -40.28 -3.52 47.22
CA ASN A 70 -41.41 -2.83 47.86
C ASN A 70 -41.63 -1.41 47.29
N PRO A 71 -42.88 -0.91 47.31
CA PRO A 71 -43.17 0.45 46.88
C PRO A 71 -42.44 1.48 47.74
N GLY A 72 -41.72 2.41 47.09
CA GLY A 72 -40.97 3.46 47.78
C GLY A 72 -39.57 3.09 48.25
N ASP A 73 -39.09 1.86 48.00
CA ASP A 73 -37.72 1.43 48.32
C ASP A 73 -36.64 2.30 47.63
N ARG A 74 -36.97 2.86 46.47
CA ARG A 74 -36.14 3.79 45.68
C ARG A 74 -34.68 3.36 45.53
N PHE A 75 -34.47 2.14 45.04
CA PHE A 75 -33.13 1.60 44.88
C PHE A 75 -32.23 2.49 44.01
N GLY A 76 -31.00 2.72 44.46
CA GLY A 76 -30.04 3.60 43.82
C GLY A 76 -30.19 5.09 44.16
N SER A 77 -30.98 5.43 45.19
CA SER A 77 -31.13 6.78 45.75
C SER A 77 -29.94 7.22 46.61
N GLY A 78 -29.17 6.29 47.17
CA GLY A 78 -27.91 6.58 47.88
C GLY A 78 -26.69 6.62 46.94
N GLU A 79 -25.52 6.85 47.54
CA GLU A 79 -24.24 6.90 46.80
C GLU A 79 -23.89 5.54 46.18
N ILE A 80 -23.23 5.56 45.02
CA ILE A 80 -22.65 4.39 44.35
C ILE A 80 -21.13 4.52 44.37
N THR A 81 -20.45 3.64 45.10
CA THR A 81 -18.99 3.64 45.24
C THR A 81 -18.39 2.47 44.48
N ALA A 82 -17.49 2.78 43.54
CA ALA A 82 -16.68 1.77 42.84
C ALA A 82 -15.55 1.27 43.75
N LEU A 83 -15.31 -0.05 43.75
CA LEU A 83 -14.22 -0.68 44.48
C LEU A 83 -13.06 -1.02 43.55
N SER A 84 -11.85 -1.13 44.10
CA SER A 84 -10.62 -1.40 43.35
C SER A 84 -10.59 -2.78 42.68
N ASN A 85 -11.40 -3.73 43.14
CA ASN A 85 -11.56 -5.06 42.57
C ASN A 85 -12.62 -5.13 41.45
N SER A 86 -13.08 -3.98 40.94
CA SER A 86 -14.17 -3.82 39.97
C SER A 86 -15.58 -4.10 40.49
N ASN A 87 -15.79 -4.51 41.74
CA ASN A 87 -17.13 -4.53 42.33
C ASN A 87 -17.62 -3.11 42.64
N TYR A 88 -18.89 -2.98 42.99
CA TYR A 88 -19.46 -1.72 43.43
C TYR A 88 -20.39 -1.91 44.62
N VAL A 89 -20.46 -0.90 45.46
CA VAL A 89 -21.33 -0.86 46.62
C VAL A 89 -22.26 0.35 46.52
N PHE A 90 -23.52 0.22 46.91
CA PHE A 90 -24.44 1.34 46.90
C PHE A 90 -25.41 1.32 48.08
N GLY A 91 -25.78 2.51 48.53
CA GLY A 91 -26.73 2.74 49.63
C GLY A 91 -28.17 2.88 49.16
N ASN A 92 -29.11 2.39 49.96
CA ASN A 92 -30.55 2.49 49.72
C ASN A 92 -31.24 2.80 51.05
N PRO A 93 -31.24 4.07 51.49
CA PRO A 93 -31.71 4.44 52.82
C PRO A 93 -33.22 4.27 53.03
N ASP A 94 -34.00 4.41 51.96
CA ASP A 94 -35.47 4.30 51.98
C ASP A 94 -35.96 2.83 51.93
N ALA A 95 -35.05 1.85 51.89
CA ALA A 95 -35.43 0.45 51.70
C ALA A 95 -36.15 -0.15 52.93
N ASP A 96 -37.30 -0.79 52.67
CA ASP A 96 -38.07 -1.55 53.64
C ASP A 96 -37.56 -3.00 53.72
N ILE A 97 -37.03 -3.40 54.88
CA ILE A 97 -36.38 -4.70 55.06
C ILE A 97 -37.19 -5.58 56.01
N GLY A 98 -37.70 -6.70 55.51
CA GLY A 98 -38.44 -7.67 56.33
C GLY A 98 -39.69 -7.09 57.01
N GLY A 99 -40.29 -6.05 56.44
CA GLY A 99 -41.43 -5.32 57.00
C GLY A 99 -41.06 -4.19 57.97
N VAL A 100 -39.77 -3.89 58.15
CA VAL A 100 -39.27 -2.74 58.91
C VAL A 100 -39.13 -1.55 57.98
N GLY A 101 -39.95 -0.51 58.23
CA GLY A 101 -40.01 0.69 57.40
C GLY A 101 -38.72 1.53 57.45
N ASN A 102 -38.17 1.93 56.30
CA ASN A 102 -36.94 2.74 56.19
C ASN A 102 -35.77 2.20 57.04
N ALA A 103 -35.62 0.87 57.12
CA ALA A 103 -34.46 0.28 57.77
C ALA A 103 -33.17 0.64 57.01
N GLY A 104 -33.30 0.75 55.68
CA GLY A 104 -32.24 1.02 54.74
C GLY A 104 -31.27 -0.16 54.58
N THR A 105 -30.48 -0.12 53.52
CA THR A 105 -29.51 -1.17 53.21
C THR A 105 -28.31 -0.68 52.39
N VAL A 106 -27.14 -1.28 52.61
CA VAL A 106 -25.93 -1.11 51.81
C VAL A 106 -25.66 -2.42 51.08
N ILE A 107 -25.65 -2.39 49.75
CA ILE A 107 -25.59 -3.58 48.88
C ILE A 107 -24.24 -3.61 48.16
N LEU A 108 -23.54 -4.74 48.24
CA LEU A 108 -22.36 -5.05 47.43
C LEU A 108 -22.80 -5.86 46.20
N ALA A 109 -22.33 -5.46 45.01
CA ALA A 109 -22.66 -6.10 43.75
C ALA A 109 -21.42 -6.35 42.86
N ASP A 110 -21.54 -7.38 42.03
CA ASP A 110 -20.50 -7.83 41.09
C ASP A 110 -20.45 -6.89 39.88
N GLY A 111 -19.30 -6.28 39.62
CA GLY A 111 -19.16 -5.31 38.53
C GLY A 111 -18.96 -5.90 37.12
N THR A 112 -19.02 -7.22 36.98
CA THR A 112 -18.99 -7.90 35.67
C THR A 112 -20.39 -8.32 35.24
N THR A 113 -21.20 -8.79 36.18
CA THR A 113 -22.53 -9.37 35.94
C THR A 113 -23.68 -8.51 36.45
N GLY A 114 -23.40 -7.52 37.30
CA GLY A 114 -24.41 -6.68 37.95
C GLY A 114 -25.24 -7.42 39.00
N ALA A 115 -24.86 -8.64 39.39
CA ALA A 115 -25.56 -9.42 40.40
C ALA A 115 -25.21 -8.95 41.82
N GLU A 116 -26.19 -8.97 42.72
CA GLU A 116 -25.95 -8.75 44.15
C GLU A 116 -25.08 -9.87 44.75
N ILE A 117 -24.05 -9.48 45.51
CA ILE A 117 -23.17 -10.37 46.27
C ILE A 117 -23.64 -10.48 47.72
N SER A 118 -23.91 -9.35 48.37
CA SER A 118 -24.42 -9.30 49.74
C SER A 118 -25.12 -7.97 50.05
N ARG A 119 -25.77 -7.90 51.21
CA ARG A 119 -26.34 -6.67 51.76
C ARG A 119 -26.17 -6.58 53.27
N ILE A 120 -25.96 -5.38 53.80
CA ILE A 120 -25.95 -5.05 55.23
C ILE A 120 -27.11 -4.09 55.48
N SER A 121 -28.06 -4.49 56.32
CA SER A 121 -29.33 -3.77 56.50
C SER A 121 -29.52 -3.31 57.94
N GLY A 122 -30.25 -2.21 58.12
CA GLY A 122 -30.74 -1.78 59.43
C GLY A 122 -31.71 -2.80 60.03
N THR A 123 -31.91 -2.73 61.34
CA THR A 123 -32.81 -3.65 62.06
C THR A 123 -34.00 -2.95 62.70
N ASN A 124 -33.97 -1.61 62.77
CA ASN A 124 -35.02 -0.79 63.36
C ASN A 124 -35.59 0.19 62.32
N PRO A 125 -36.83 0.68 62.53
CA PRO A 125 -37.42 1.67 61.64
C PRO A 125 -36.64 2.99 61.64
N ASN A 126 -36.37 3.53 60.45
CA ASN A 126 -35.61 4.77 60.25
C ASN A 126 -34.12 4.69 60.66
N ASP A 127 -33.54 3.48 60.72
CA ASP A 127 -32.08 3.32 60.78
C ASP A 127 -31.39 3.88 59.51
N ASN A 128 -32.12 3.96 58.38
CA ASN A 128 -31.72 4.58 57.11
C ASN A 128 -30.33 4.14 56.62
N PHE A 129 -30.01 2.84 56.69
CA PHE A 129 -28.71 2.35 56.24
C PHE A 129 -28.41 2.72 54.78
N GLY A 130 -27.20 3.22 54.54
CA GLY A 130 -26.76 3.71 53.23
C GLY A 130 -27.12 5.18 52.92
N ASN A 131 -27.53 5.97 53.92
CA ASN A 131 -27.80 7.40 53.79
C ASN A 131 -26.57 8.32 53.88
N ARG A 132 -25.37 7.77 54.14
CA ARG A 132 -24.11 8.50 54.21
C ARG A 132 -23.09 7.91 53.25
N GLU A 133 -21.97 8.63 53.13
CA GLU A 133 -20.87 8.30 52.23
C GLU A 133 -20.32 6.89 52.49
N ILE A 134 -20.03 6.17 51.41
CA ILE A 134 -19.39 4.85 51.46
C ILE A 134 -17.96 4.98 50.96
N THR A 135 -16.99 4.83 51.85
CA THR A 135 -15.57 5.02 51.56
C THR A 135 -14.91 3.69 51.17
N ALA A 136 -14.40 3.61 49.93
CA ALA A 136 -13.54 2.51 49.51
C ALA A 136 -12.13 2.66 50.11
N LEU A 137 -11.58 1.58 50.67
CA LEU A 137 -10.24 1.54 51.23
C LEU A 137 -9.24 0.97 50.22
N SER A 138 -7.98 1.38 50.32
CA SER A 138 -6.90 0.94 49.41
C SER A 138 -6.62 -0.56 49.45
N ASN A 139 -7.03 -1.24 50.53
CA ASN A 139 -6.91 -2.70 50.69
C ASN A 139 -8.09 -3.49 50.06
N GLY A 140 -9.04 -2.81 49.42
CA GLY A 140 -10.21 -3.44 48.78
C GLY A 140 -11.40 -3.68 49.70
N ASN A 141 -11.34 -3.26 50.97
CA ASN A 141 -12.51 -3.19 51.86
C ASN A 141 -13.28 -1.87 51.64
N TYR A 142 -14.46 -1.77 52.24
CA TYR A 142 -15.22 -0.52 52.30
C TYR A 142 -15.72 -0.25 53.71
N VAL A 143 -15.87 1.03 54.05
CA VAL A 143 -16.35 1.48 55.34
C VAL A 143 -17.45 2.52 55.13
N PHE A 144 -18.48 2.48 55.96
CA PHE A 144 -19.59 3.43 55.89
C PHE A 144 -20.13 3.74 57.28
N GLY A 145 -20.70 4.94 57.42
CA GLY A 145 -21.33 5.41 58.65
C GLY A 145 -22.86 5.38 58.56
N ASN A 146 -23.53 5.14 59.67
CA ASN A 146 -24.98 5.33 59.82
C ASN A 146 -25.28 6.00 61.16
N PRO A 147 -25.38 7.34 61.18
CA PRO A 147 -25.54 8.10 62.41
C PRO A 147 -26.91 7.95 63.07
N GLU A 148 -27.92 7.52 62.32
CA GLU A 148 -29.29 7.27 62.81
C GLU A 148 -29.48 5.85 63.36
N ALA A 149 -28.47 4.98 63.30
CA ALA A 149 -28.60 3.60 63.74
C ALA A 149 -28.90 3.50 65.26
N ASP A 150 -29.96 2.75 65.59
CA ASP A 150 -30.35 2.43 66.96
C ASP A 150 -29.65 1.15 67.45
N ILE A 151 -28.61 1.29 68.27
CA ILE A 151 -27.80 0.15 68.76
C ILE A 151 -28.20 -0.21 70.19
N GLY A 152 -28.54 -1.48 70.42
CA GLY A 152 -28.86 -1.99 71.77
C GLY A 152 -30.10 -1.36 72.41
N GLY A 153 -31.00 -0.78 71.62
CA GLY A 153 -32.20 -0.07 72.08
C GLY A 153 -31.96 1.38 72.49
N VAL A 154 -30.77 1.93 72.22
CA VAL A 154 -30.43 3.33 72.47
C VAL A 154 -30.56 4.11 71.16
N GLY A 155 -31.35 5.18 71.19
CA GLY A 155 -31.73 5.94 70.00
C GLY A 155 -30.59 6.77 69.40
N ASN A 156 -30.40 6.70 68.07
CA ASN A 156 -29.42 7.47 67.30
C ASN A 156 -28.00 7.46 67.88
N THR A 157 -27.56 6.33 68.44
CA THR A 157 -26.16 6.19 68.88
C THR A 157 -25.21 6.24 67.68
N GLY A 158 -25.68 5.77 66.54
CA GLY A 158 -24.95 5.71 65.29
C GLY A 158 -23.85 4.66 65.28
N THR A 159 -23.35 4.36 64.10
CA THR A 159 -22.34 3.31 63.90
C THR A 159 -21.46 3.54 62.68
N VAL A 160 -20.22 3.04 62.73
CA VAL A 160 -19.31 2.94 61.59
C VAL A 160 -18.96 1.48 61.38
N ILE A 161 -19.24 0.98 60.17
CA ILE A 161 -19.12 -0.43 59.81
C ILE A 161 -18.02 -0.59 58.76
N LEU A 162 -17.08 -1.49 59.03
CA LEU A 162 -16.09 -1.96 58.07
C LEU A 162 -16.55 -3.29 57.48
N ALA A 163 -16.53 -3.43 56.15
CA ALA A 163 -16.95 -4.63 55.45
C ALA A 163 -15.97 -5.04 54.34
N ASN A 164 -15.96 -6.34 54.01
CA ASN A 164 -15.07 -6.90 53.00
C ASN A 164 -15.59 -6.59 51.58
N GLY A 165 -14.80 -5.96 50.71
CA GLY A 165 -15.29 -5.58 49.36
C GLY A 165 -15.39 -6.73 48.34
N THR A 166 -15.05 -7.96 48.72
CA THR A 166 -15.22 -9.15 47.87
C THR A 166 -16.41 -10.00 48.30
N THR A 167 -16.60 -10.21 49.61
CA THR A 167 -17.70 -11.04 50.15
C THR A 167 -18.85 -10.23 50.73
N GLY A 168 -18.62 -8.94 51.00
CA GLY A 168 -19.53 -8.02 51.67
C GLY A 168 -19.92 -8.43 53.09
N ALA A 169 -19.10 -9.27 53.73
CA ALA A 169 -19.25 -9.60 55.14
C ALA A 169 -18.78 -8.44 56.03
N GLU A 170 -19.56 -8.12 57.07
CA GLU A 170 -19.17 -7.18 58.13
C GLU A 170 -17.92 -7.72 58.86
N ILE A 171 -16.86 -6.91 58.88
CA ILE A 171 -15.59 -7.20 59.56
C ILE A 171 -15.62 -6.66 60.99
N SER A 172 -16.10 -5.42 61.16
CA SER A 172 -16.18 -4.76 62.46
C SER A 172 -17.23 -3.68 62.49
N ARG A 173 -17.58 -3.26 63.72
CA ARG A 173 -18.51 -2.17 63.99
C ARG A 173 -18.04 -1.34 65.18
N ILE A 174 -17.96 -0.02 65.00
CA ILE A 174 -17.69 0.95 66.07
C ILE A 174 -18.98 1.74 66.27
N SER A 175 -19.60 1.67 67.46
CA SER A 175 -20.89 2.31 67.73
C SER A 175 -20.82 3.26 68.91
N GLY A 176 -21.67 4.29 68.88
CA GLY A 176 -21.88 5.17 70.03
C GLY A 176 -22.51 4.41 71.20
N THR A 177 -22.38 4.97 72.40
CA THR A 177 -22.92 4.37 73.63
C THR A 177 -24.03 5.20 74.26
N ASN A 178 -24.12 6.50 73.90
CA ASN A 178 -25.11 7.43 74.43
C ASN A 178 -26.12 7.85 73.36
N PRO A 179 -27.35 8.20 73.75
CA PRO A 179 -28.35 8.72 72.82
C PRO A 179 -27.82 9.94 72.05
N ASN A 180 -28.01 9.96 70.74
CA ASN A 180 -27.57 11.04 69.84
C ASN A 180 -26.04 11.24 69.70
N ASP A 181 -25.22 10.26 70.09
CA ASP A 181 -23.78 10.26 69.76
C ASP A 181 -23.55 10.31 68.23
N ARG A 182 -24.47 9.74 67.44
CA ARG A 182 -24.50 9.77 65.96
C ARG A 182 -23.15 9.40 65.32
N PHE A 183 -22.58 8.27 65.71
CA PHE A 183 -21.34 7.80 65.09
C PHE A 183 -21.51 7.61 63.58
N GLY A 184 -20.52 8.06 62.80
CA GLY A 184 -20.59 8.05 61.33
C GLY A 184 -21.34 9.25 60.72
N ASP A 185 -21.58 10.32 61.49
CA ASP A 185 -22.20 11.56 61.00
C ASP A 185 -21.30 12.39 60.07
N ARG A 186 -19.99 12.19 60.13
CA ARG A 186 -19.00 12.91 59.31
C ARG A 186 -18.29 11.95 58.37
N ALA A 187 -17.70 12.52 57.30
CA ALA A 187 -16.99 11.77 56.27
C ALA A 187 -15.89 10.89 56.88
N ILE A 188 -15.73 9.70 56.29
CA ILE A 188 -14.72 8.73 56.68
C ILE A 188 -13.57 8.84 55.68
N THR A 189 -12.34 8.99 56.18
CA THR A 189 -11.17 9.20 55.35
C THR A 189 -10.28 7.96 55.37
N GLY A 190 -10.13 7.32 54.22
CA GLY A 190 -9.13 6.26 54.04
C GLY A 190 -7.71 6.83 54.01
N LEU A 191 -6.79 6.22 54.74
CA LEU A 191 -5.38 6.57 54.74
C LEU A 191 -4.60 5.66 53.79
N ILE A 192 -3.49 6.17 53.23
CA ILE A 192 -2.66 5.42 52.27
C ILE A 192 -2.07 4.12 52.84
N ASN A 193 -1.93 4.03 54.17
CA ASN A 193 -1.44 2.84 54.86
C ASN A 193 -2.52 1.77 55.08
N GLY A 194 -3.74 1.99 54.57
CA GLY A 194 -4.87 1.07 54.69
C GLY A 194 -5.65 1.21 56.00
N ASN A 195 -5.34 2.18 56.86
CA ASN A 195 -6.19 2.57 57.99
C ASN A 195 -7.30 3.53 57.53
N TYR A 196 -8.26 3.81 58.40
CA TYR A 196 -9.26 4.85 58.17
C TYR A 196 -9.45 5.69 59.43
N VAL A 197 -9.83 6.96 59.23
CA VAL A 197 -10.06 7.92 60.29
C VAL A 197 -11.40 8.60 60.09
N PHE A 198 -12.13 8.86 61.18
CA PHE A 198 -13.44 9.51 61.11
C PHE A 198 -13.69 10.38 62.34
N GLY A 199 -14.48 11.44 62.14
CA GLY A 199 -14.89 12.37 63.19
C GLY A 199 -16.28 12.05 63.73
N ASN A 200 -16.48 12.23 65.04
CA ASN A 200 -17.78 12.14 65.71
C ASN A 200 -17.94 13.37 66.62
N PRO A 201 -18.39 14.51 66.05
CA PRO A 201 -18.42 15.78 66.78
C PRO A 201 -19.42 15.84 67.93
N ARG A 202 -20.39 14.91 67.99
CA ARG A 202 -21.41 14.89 69.04
C ARG A 202 -21.10 13.93 70.18
N ALA A 203 -20.01 13.16 70.07
CA ALA A 203 -19.65 12.18 71.06
C ALA A 203 -19.47 12.83 72.45
N GLU A 204 -20.17 12.29 73.44
CA GLU A 204 -19.95 12.61 74.85
C GLU A 204 -18.74 11.81 75.37
N ILE A 205 -17.72 12.52 75.88
CA ILE A 205 -16.47 11.91 76.33
C ILE A 205 -16.28 12.20 77.80
N ASP A 206 -16.18 11.15 78.63
CA ASP A 206 -15.95 11.24 80.08
C ASP A 206 -16.90 12.20 80.83
N GLY A 207 -18.15 12.33 80.35
CA GLY A 207 -19.18 13.22 80.91
C GLY A 207 -19.15 14.65 80.39
N VAL A 208 -18.31 14.95 79.38
CA VAL A 208 -18.27 16.24 78.70
C VAL A 208 -19.19 16.20 77.48
N GLU A 209 -20.30 16.95 77.58
CA GLU A 209 -21.32 17.03 76.54
C GLU A 209 -20.76 17.61 75.23
N THR A 210 -20.91 16.87 74.13
CA THR A 210 -20.48 17.28 72.77
C THR A 210 -19.01 17.71 72.65
N ALA A 211 -18.13 17.10 73.46
CA ALA A 211 -16.68 17.26 73.32
C ALA A 211 -16.21 16.87 71.92
N GLY A 212 -16.83 15.83 71.34
CA GLY A 212 -16.48 15.27 70.05
C GLY A 212 -15.14 14.52 70.05
N THR A 213 -14.91 13.74 69.00
CA THR A 213 -13.69 12.93 68.88
C THR A 213 -13.33 12.63 67.42
N VAL A 214 -12.03 12.49 67.16
CA VAL A 214 -11.47 11.95 65.92
C VAL A 214 -10.85 10.58 66.21
N ILE A 215 -11.34 9.54 65.56
CA ILE A 215 -10.96 8.15 65.80
C ILE A 215 -10.18 7.61 64.61
N LEU A 216 -9.00 7.05 64.88
CA LEU A 216 -8.20 6.29 63.91
C LEU A 216 -8.45 4.79 64.13
N ALA A 217 -8.74 4.05 63.07
CA ALA A 217 -9.00 2.61 63.13
C ALA A 217 -8.27 1.84 62.02
N ASN A 218 -8.02 0.56 62.26
CA ASN A 218 -7.34 -0.32 61.31
C ASN A 218 -8.30 -0.75 60.18
N GLY A 219 -7.97 -0.54 58.91
CA GLY A 219 -8.89 -0.89 57.81
C GLY A 219 -8.90 -2.36 57.41
N THR A 220 -8.11 -3.21 58.06
CA THR A 220 -8.15 -4.67 57.89
C THR A 220 -8.95 -5.36 58.99
N THR A 221 -8.75 -4.96 60.25
CA THR A 221 -9.39 -5.59 61.42
C THR A 221 -10.52 -4.77 62.01
N GLY A 222 -10.57 -3.47 61.72
CA GLY A 222 -11.54 -2.55 62.27
C GLY A 222 -11.30 -2.08 63.71
N ALA A 223 -10.20 -2.51 64.33
CA ALA A 223 -9.88 -2.13 65.70
C ALA A 223 -9.54 -0.63 65.78
N GLU A 224 -10.08 0.06 66.79
CA GLU A 224 -9.67 1.42 67.16
C GLU A 224 -8.18 1.41 67.55
N ILE A 225 -7.39 2.27 66.89
CA ILE A 225 -5.95 2.47 67.13
C ILE A 225 -5.75 3.60 68.14
N SER A 226 -6.48 4.71 67.98
CA SER A 226 -6.39 5.89 68.84
C SER A 226 -7.63 6.76 68.74
N ARG A 227 -7.78 7.66 69.71
CA ARG A 227 -8.74 8.77 69.66
C ARG A 227 -8.11 10.09 70.11
N ILE A 228 -8.52 11.18 69.48
CA ILE A 228 -8.24 12.55 69.90
C ILE A 228 -9.58 13.20 70.21
N SER A 229 -9.80 13.61 71.46
CA SER A 229 -11.09 14.13 71.93
C SER A 229 -10.99 15.56 72.42
N GLY A 230 -12.09 16.31 72.30
CA GLY A 230 -12.23 17.62 72.96
C GLY A 230 -12.19 17.49 74.48
N THR A 231 -11.83 18.57 75.15
CA THR A 231 -11.74 18.61 76.62
C THR A 231 -12.81 19.52 77.24
N ASN A 232 -13.45 20.37 76.43
CA ASN A 232 -14.47 21.31 76.86
C ASN A 232 -15.83 21.00 76.21
N PRO A 233 -16.95 21.41 76.85
CA PRO A 233 -18.27 21.30 76.25
C PRO A 233 -18.35 22.07 74.92
N ASN A 234 -18.98 21.48 73.91
CA ASN A 234 -19.14 22.04 72.55
C ASN A 234 -17.85 22.21 71.72
N ASP A 235 -16.71 21.65 72.15
CA ASP A 235 -15.49 21.60 71.34
C ASP A 235 -15.72 20.89 69.99
N ARG A 236 -16.62 19.90 69.94
CA ARG A 236 -17.05 19.18 68.73
C ARG A 236 -15.91 18.64 67.86
N PHE A 237 -14.90 18.01 68.46
CA PHE A 237 -13.79 17.42 67.69
C PHE A 237 -14.28 16.49 66.56
N GLY A 238 -13.70 16.68 65.37
CA GLY A 238 -14.09 15.93 64.17
C GLY A 238 -15.29 16.50 63.43
N ASP A 239 -15.71 17.75 63.69
CA ASP A 239 -16.83 18.42 62.99
C ASP A 239 -16.51 18.81 61.54
N ARG A 240 -15.23 18.74 61.13
CA ARG A 240 -14.76 19.06 59.77
C ARG A 240 -14.08 17.86 59.12
N ALA A 241 -13.93 17.93 57.80
CA ALA A 241 -13.32 16.89 57.00
C ALA A 241 -11.88 16.64 57.45
N ILE A 242 -11.49 15.36 57.45
CA ILE A 242 -10.15 14.91 57.78
C ILE A 242 -9.39 14.71 56.48
N THR A 243 -8.19 15.27 56.39
CA THR A 243 -7.37 15.25 55.18
C THR A 243 -6.21 14.28 55.36
N ALA A 244 -6.16 13.24 54.54
CA ALA A 244 -5.01 12.33 54.49
C ALA A 244 -3.84 12.99 53.76
N LEU A 245 -2.64 12.87 54.30
CA LEU A 245 -1.41 13.35 53.68
C LEU A 245 -0.67 12.21 52.97
N SER A 246 0.07 12.54 51.90
CA SER A 246 0.83 11.57 51.11
C SER A 246 1.97 10.88 51.87
N ASN A 247 2.38 11.44 53.02
CA ASN A 247 3.37 10.84 53.92
C ASN A 247 2.74 9.86 54.95
N GLY A 248 1.42 9.63 54.89
CA GLY A 248 0.72 8.71 55.80
C GLY A 248 0.25 9.34 57.11
N ASN A 249 0.44 10.64 57.31
CA ASN A 249 -0.20 11.41 58.38
C ASN A 249 -1.61 11.86 57.98
N TYR A 250 -2.36 12.39 58.93
CA TYR A 250 -3.64 13.06 58.65
C TYR A 250 -3.72 14.38 59.40
N VAL A 251 -4.48 15.32 58.84
CA VAL A 251 -4.68 16.65 59.41
C VAL A 251 -6.17 16.96 59.44
N PHE A 252 -6.64 17.62 60.50
CA PHE A 252 -8.03 18.00 60.64
C PHE A 252 -8.17 19.34 61.34
N GLY A 253 -9.23 20.07 60.99
CA GLY A 253 -9.59 21.34 61.62
C GLY A 253 -10.60 21.14 62.74
N ASN A 254 -10.49 21.97 63.79
CA ASN A 254 -11.50 22.10 64.83
C ASN A 254 -11.72 23.57 65.18
N PHE A 255 -12.58 24.22 64.39
CA PHE A 255 -12.83 25.66 64.46
C PHE A 255 -13.46 26.15 65.76
N ARG A 256 -14.08 25.26 66.55
CA ARG A 256 -14.69 25.61 67.84
C ARG A 256 -13.80 25.33 69.04
N ALA A 257 -12.57 24.86 68.82
CA ALA A 257 -11.66 24.55 69.92
C ALA A 257 -11.44 25.79 70.79
N GLU A 258 -11.66 25.64 72.09
CA GLU A 258 -11.21 26.61 73.08
C GLU A 258 -9.70 26.39 73.34
N ILE A 259 -8.90 27.44 73.11
CA ILE A 259 -7.44 27.38 73.23
C ILE A 259 -6.99 28.38 74.29
N ASP A 260 -6.33 27.90 75.34
CA ASP A 260 -5.80 28.74 76.45
C ASP A 260 -6.83 29.71 77.07
N GLY A 261 -8.11 29.33 77.07
CA GLY A 261 -9.23 30.15 77.58
C GLY A 261 -9.85 31.11 76.57
N VAL A 262 -9.41 31.07 75.31
CA VAL A 262 -10.01 31.82 74.19
C VAL A 262 -11.06 30.96 73.50
N GLU A 263 -12.33 31.31 73.73
CA GLU A 263 -13.48 30.64 73.13
C GLU A 263 -13.46 30.80 71.59
N ASN A 264 -13.68 29.71 70.85
CA ASN A 264 -13.75 29.70 69.39
C ASN A 264 -12.49 30.23 68.67
N ALA A 265 -11.32 30.16 69.29
CA ALA A 265 -10.05 30.44 68.61
C ALA A 265 -9.82 29.47 67.43
N GLY A 266 -10.24 28.22 67.60
CA GLY A 266 -10.08 27.16 66.61
C GLY A 266 -8.64 26.67 66.46
N THR A 267 -8.47 25.51 65.83
CA THR A 267 -7.16 24.89 65.62
C THR A 267 -7.13 23.96 64.41
N VAL A 268 -5.94 23.80 63.80
CA VAL A 268 -5.63 22.76 62.80
C VAL A 268 -4.60 21.82 63.39
N ILE A 269 -4.94 20.53 63.50
CA ILE A 269 -4.14 19.51 64.18
C ILE A 269 -3.58 18.53 63.14
N LEU A 270 -2.27 18.32 63.18
CA LEU A 270 -1.56 17.28 62.43
C LEU A 270 -1.34 16.06 63.34
N ALA A 271 -1.68 14.87 62.88
CA ALA A 271 -1.54 13.62 63.63
C ALA A 271 -0.95 12.48 62.77
N ASN A 272 -0.30 11.53 63.44
CA ASN A 272 0.33 10.38 62.79
C ASN A 272 -0.71 9.34 62.36
N GLY A 273 -0.76 8.93 61.08
CA GLY A 273 -1.78 7.98 60.62
C GLY A 273 -1.53 6.50 60.96
N THR A 274 -0.42 6.19 61.62
CA THR A 274 -0.11 4.84 62.12
C THR A 274 -0.38 4.70 63.62
N THR A 275 0.02 5.69 64.43
CA THR A 275 -0.14 5.66 65.89
C THR A 275 -1.29 6.53 66.40
N GLY A 276 -1.72 7.50 65.59
CA GLY A 276 -2.74 8.48 65.95
C GLY A 276 -2.30 9.57 66.92
N ALA A 277 -1.01 9.61 67.27
CA ALA A 277 -0.47 10.65 68.12
C ALA A 277 -0.51 12.02 67.41
N GLU A 278 -0.92 13.06 68.14
CA GLU A 278 -0.78 14.45 67.70
C GLU A 278 0.70 14.80 67.50
N ILE A 279 1.02 15.38 66.35
CA ILE A 279 2.37 15.84 65.97
C ILE A 279 2.50 17.34 66.26
N SER A 280 1.49 18.13 65.89
CA SER A 280 1.49 19.58 66.05
C SER A 280 0.06 20.16 66.00
N ARG A 281 -0.07 21.43 66.41
CA ARG A 281 -1.28 22.23 66.20
C ARG A 281 -0.95 23.67 65.80
N ILE A 282 -1.79 24.25 64.94
CA ILE A 282 -1.79 25.68 64.59
C ILE A 282 -3.11 26.26 65.07
N SER A 283 -3.08 27.20 66.02
CA SER A 283 -4.30 27.73 66.67
C SER A 283 -4.47 29.22 66.45
N GLY A 284 -5.73 29.66 66.47
CA GLY A 284 -6.06 31.08 66.54
C GLY A 284 -5.62 31.70 67.87
N THR A 285 -5.46 33.02 67.87
CA THR A 285 -5.06 33.79 69.05
C THR A 285 -6.16 34.72 69.57
N GLU A 286 -7.17 35.00 68.74
CA GLU A 286 -8.27 35.91 69.08
C GLU A 286 -9.62 35.17 69.16
N GLN A 287 -10.57 35.78 69.86
CA GLN A 287 -11.95 35.29 69.88
C GLN A 287 -12.50 35.40 68.45
N THR A 288 -13.17 34.35 67.94
CA THR A 288 -13.71 34.27 66.57
C THR A 288 -12.68 34.13 65.44
N ASP A 289 -11.44 33.76 65.73
CA ASP A 289 -10.47 33.40 64.69
C ASP A 289 -10.85 32.12 63.93
N PHE A 290 -11.63 31.22 64.54
CA PHE A 290 -12.18 29.98 63.96
C PHE A 290 -11.18 29.17 63.11
N PHE A 291 -9.91 29.03 63.54
CA PHE A 291 -8.89 28.29 62.80
C PHE A 291 -9.34 26.84 62.49
N GLY A 292 -9.10 26.39 61.26
CA GLY A 292 -9.57 25.07 60.82
C GLY A 292 -11.07 25.03 60.48
N SER A 293 -11.66 26.19 60.20
CA SER A 293 -13.02 26.32 59.67
C SER A 293 -13.13 25.98 58.19
N ASN A 294 -12.07 26.13 57.40
CA ASN A 294 -12.07 25.76 55.99
C ASN A 294 -11.44 24.39 55.75
N ASP A 295 -11.63 23.88 54.53
CA ASP A 295 -11.02 22.63 54.11
C ASP A 295 -9.49 22.74 54.09
N ILE A 296 -8.83 21.64 54.47
CA ILE A 296 -7.38 21.52 54.45
C ILE A 296 -7.01 20.75 53.18
N THR A 297 -6.03 21.27 52.45
CA THR A 297 -5.60 20.72 51.17
C THR A 297 -4.21 20.14 51.30
N ALA A 298 -4.07 18.83 51.07
CA ALA A 298 -2.77 18.16 51.03
C ALA A 298 -2.03 18.48 49.73
N LEU A 299 -0.76 18.88 49.83
CA LEU A 299 0.11 19.10 48.69
C LEU A 299 0.87 17.81 48.32
N SER A 300 1.24 17.68 47.04
CA SER A 300 1.96 16.51 46.51
C SER A 300 3.33 16.29 47.16
N ASN A 301 3.96 17.36 47.66
CA ASN A 301 5.23 17.33 48.39
C ASN A 301 5.10 16.88 49.86
N GLY A 302 3.89 16.54 50.32
CA GLY A 302 3.62 16.09 51.69
C GLY A 302 3.35 17.24 52.68
N ASN A 303 3.30 18.50 52.23
CA ASN A 303 2.83 19.63 53.01
C ASN A 303 1.30 19.76 52.96
N TYR A 304 0.73 20.69 53.72
CA TYR A 304 -0.69 21.02 53.65
C TYR A 304 -0.90 22.52 53.68
N VAL A 305 -1.98 22.96 53.03
CA VAL A 305 -2.38 24.36 52.95
C VAL A 305 -3.84 24.48 53.34
N PHE A 306 -4.21 25.52 54.07
CA PHE A 306 -5.59 25.76 54.46
C PHE A 306 -5.89 27.26 54.50
N GLY A 307 -7.13 27.59 54.18
CA GLY A 307 -7.63 28.94 54.34
C GLY A 307 -8.13 29.17 55.77
N ASN A 308 -8.09 30.40 56.24
CA ASN A 308 -8.85 30.83 57.40
C ASN A 308 -9.48 32.18 57.12
N GLN A 309 -10.75 32.15 56.72
CA GLN A 309 -11.46 33.33 56.21
C GLN A 309 -11.80 34.36 57.29
N GLU A 310 -11.94 33.94 58.54
CA GLU A 310 -12.34 34.78 59.67
C GLU A 310 -11.13 35.31 60.47
N ALA A 311 -9.91 35.06 59.99
CA ALA A 311 -8.69 35.49 60.67
C ALA A 311 -8.63 37.01 60.85
N GLU A 312 -8.42 37.45 62.09
CA GLU A 312 -8.15 38.86 62.41
C GLU A 312 -6.65 39.16 62.36
N ILE A 313 -6.25 40.18 61.58
CA ILE A 313 -4.83 40.54 61.42
C ILE A 313 -4.62 42.01 61.78
N GLY A 314 -3.78 42.26 62.79
CA GLY A 314 -3.41 43.62 63.19
C GLY A 314 -4.58 44.48 63.70
N GLY A 315 -5.64 43.85 64.23
CA GLY A 315 -6.87 44.51 64.70
C GLY A 315 -7.88 44.86 63.60
N VAL A 316 -7.68 44.36 62.38
CA VAL A 316 -8.67 44.40 61.30
C VAL A 316 -9.41 43.07 61.29
N GLY A 317 -10.71 43.11 61.56
CA GLY A 317 -11.56 41.91 61.59
C GLY A 317 -11.82 41.32 60.20
N ASP A 318 -11.98 40.00 60.14
CA ASP A 318 -12.38 39.22 58.95
C ASP A 318 -11.53 39.51 57.70
N VAL A 319 -10.22 39.71 57.88
CA VAL A 319 -9.28 39.91 56.75
C VAL A 319 -9.09 38.60 56.00
N GLY A 320 -8.94 37.51 56.74
CA GLY A 320 -8.71 36.18 56.24
C GLY A 320 -7.27 35.90 55.79
N THR A 321 -6.89 34.62 55.78
CA THR A 321 -5.54 34.13 55.47
C THR A 321 -5.56 32.83 54.66
N VAL A 322 -4.47 32.54 53.94
CA VAL A 322 -4.13 31.21 53.42
C VAL A 322 -2.76 30.84 53.97
N ILE A 323 -2.70 29.71 54.68
CA ILE A 323 -1.51 29.27 55.43
C ILE A 323 -0.99 27.98 54.82
N LEU A 324 0.30 27.95 54.49
CA LEU A 324 1.05 26.76 54.08
C LEU A 324 1.85 26.23 55.27
N ALA A 325 1.76 24.94 55.55
CA ALA A 325 2.43 24.30 56.68
C ALA A 325 3.09 22.96 56.30
N ASN A 326 4.12 22.57 57.04
CA ASN A 326 4.88 21.34 56.80
C ASN A 326 4.09 20.12 57.31
N GLY A 327 3.82 19.13 56.46
CA GLY A 327 3.01 17.95 56.86
C GLY A 327 3.77 16.87 57.62
N THR A 328 5.06 17.07 57.90
CA THR A 328 5.87 16.20 58.76
C THR A 328 6.10 16.81 60.14
N THR A 329 6.43 18.11 60.22
CA THR A 329 6.71 18.80 61.49
C THR A 329 5.53 19.62 62.02
N GLY A 330 4.63 20.05 61.14
CA GLY A 330 3.52 20.93 61.48
C GLY A 330 3.80 22.42 61.47
N GLU A 331 5.06 22.82 61.21
CA GLU A 331 5.46 24.22 61.26
C GLU A 331 4.85 25.02 60.09
N GLU A 332 4.39 26.25 60.38
CA GLU A 332 3.95 27.22 59.38
C GLU A 332 5.13 27.63 58.49
N ILE A 333 4.98 27.44 57.18
CA ILE A 333 5.97 27.80 56.14
C ILE A 333 5.72 29.23 55.65
N SER A 334 4.45 29.60 55.41
CA SER A 334 4.08 30.92 54.88
C SER A 334 2.62 31.26 55.17
N ARG A 335 2.29 32.55 55.12
CA ARG A 335 0.93 33.08 55.25
C ARG A 335 0.67 34.21 54.26
N ILE A 336 -0.35 34.05 53.42
CA ILE A 336 -0.89 35.09 52.54
C ILE A 336 -2.15 35.65 53.23
N TYR A 337 -2.36 36.97 53.23
CA TYR A 337 -3.50 37.60 53.91
C TYR A 337 -4.13 38.72 53.08
N GLY A 338 -5.42 38.95 53.30
CA GLY A 338 -6.16 40.07 52.69
C GLY A 338 -5.67 41.44 53.18
N THR A 339 -6.18 42.52 52.60
CA THR A 339 -5.79 43.90 53.01
C THR A 339 -6.95 44.76 53.50
N ASN A 340 -8.20 44.38 53.26
CA ASN A 340 -9.37 45.11 53.77
C ASN A 340 -10.18 44.27 54.76
N LYS A 341 -10.94 44.99 55.59
CA LYS A 341 -11.91 44.42 56.53
C LYS A 341 -13.00 43.65 55.77
N ASN A 342 -13.43 42.50 56.29
CA ASN A 342 -14.47 41.64 55.71
C ASN A 342 -14.15 41.12 54.30
N ASN A 343 -12.87 41.04 53.91
CA ASN A 343 -12.49 40.41 52.65
C ASN A 343 -12.61 38.89 52.71
N SER A 344 -12.65 38.29 53.89
CA SER A 344 -12.76 36.84 54.08
C SER A 344 -11.77 36.05 53.21
N PHE A 345 -10.52 36.52 53.16
CA PHE A 345 -9.49 35.97 52.29
C PHE A 345 -9.18 34.51 52.63
N GLY A 346 -8.99 33.66 51.61
CA GLY A 346 -8.84 32.22 51.81
C GLY A 346 -10.15 31.47 52.09
N SER A 347 -11.30 32.07 51.76
CA SER A 347 -12.63 31.42 51.75
C SER A 347 -12.83 30.47 50.57
N GLY A 348 -12.10 30.65 49.46
CA GLY A 348 -12.21 29.79 48.28
C GLY A 348 -11.47 28.46 48.42
N LYS A 349 -11.92 27.46 47.67
CA LYS A 349 -11.27 26.14 47.58
C LYS A 349 -9.84 26.29 47.08
N ILE A 350 -8.91 25.57 47.71
CA ILE A 350 -7.50 25.52 47.32
C ILE A 350 -7.28 24.26 46.46
N THR A 351 -6.65 24.43 45.30
CA THR A 351 -6.43 23.37 44.30
C THR A 351 -4.93 23.20 44.05
N VAL A 352 -4.44 21.98 44.17
CA VAL A 352 -3.02 21.65 43.95
C VAL A 352 -2.78 21.35 42.48
N LEU A 353 -1.72 21.92 41.92
CA LEU A 353 -1.29 21.69 40.54
C LEU A 353 -0.29 20.55 40.46
N SER A 354 -0.24 19.86 39.32
CA SER A 354 0.69 18.73 39.10
C SER A 354 2.17 19.15 39.15
N ASN A 355 2.46 20.43 38.91
CA ASN A 355 3.80 21.00 39.03
C ASN A 355 4.22 21.31 40.48
N GLY A 356 3.34 21.08 41.47
CA GLY A 356 3.60 21.30 42.90
C GLY A 356 3.14 22.65 43.43
N ASN A 357 2.66 23.57 42.59
CA ASN A 357 2.04 24.84 43.01
C ASN A 357 0.60 24.63 43.50
N TYR A 358 0.00 25.67 44.07
CA TYR A 358 -1.43 25.66 44.40
C TYR A 358 -2.11 26.96 43.94
N VAL A 359 -3.39 26.84 43.62
CA VAL A 359 -4.23 27.94 43.16
C VAL A 359 -5.47 28.02 44.04
N PHE A 360 -5.94 29.22 44.36
CA PHE A 360 -7.11 29.40 45.20
C PHE A 360 -7.92 30.63 44.79
N GLY A 361 -9.22 30.56 45.04
CA GLY A 361 -10.16 31.66 44.79
C GLY A 361 -10.30 32.58 45.99
N ASN A 362 -10.59 33.85 45.72
CA ASN A 362 -11.01 34.85 46.70
C ASN A 362 -12.12 35.71 46.08
N PRO A 363 -13.40 35.38 46.28
CA PRO A 363 -14.53 36.03 45.59
C PRO A 363 -14.86 37.45 46.08
N ALA A 364 -14.21 37.92 47.14
CA ALA A 364 -14.48 39.22 47.75
C ALA A 364 -13.95 40.43 46.95
N ASP A 365 -14.18 41.63 47.49
CA ASP A 365 -13.75 42.91 46.95
C ASP A 365 -12.27 42.94 46.53
N ILE A 366 -12.02 43.43 45.32
CA ILE A 366 -10.67 43.78 44.87
C ILE A 366 -10.55 45.30 44.83
N GLY A 367 -9.74 45.85 45.74
CA GLY A 367 -9.52 47.29 45.81
C GLY A 367 -10.84 48.03 46.11
N THR A 368 -11.40 48.71 45.10
CA THR A 368 -12.67 49.46 45.22
C THR A 368 -13.82 48.85 44.42
N VAL A 369 -13.61 47.73 43.71
CA VAL A 369 -14.67 47.07 42.94
C VAL A 369 -15.31 46.00 43.82
N GLY A 370 -16.57 46.23 44.16
CA GLY A 370 -17.34 45.35 45.06
C GLY A 370 -17.54 43.96 44.46
N ASP A 371 -17.20 42.92 45.21
CA ASP A 371 -17.40 41.50 44.87
C ASP A 371 -16.91 41.10 43.47
N ALA A 372 -15.83 41.71 42.98
CA ALA A 372 -15.25 41.36 41.68
C ALA A 372 -14.52 40.00 41.70
N GLY A 373 -13.91 39.65 42.84
CA GLY A 373 -13.22 38.39 43.09
C GLY A 373 -11.92 38.16 42.30
N THR A 374 -11.07 37.25 42.77
CA THR A 374 -9.80 36.90 42.13
C THR A 374 -9.46 35.42 42.27
N VAL A 375 -8.72 34.88 41.31
CA VAL A 375 -8.04 33.57 41.39
C VAL A 375 -6.55 33.83 41.51
N ILE A 376 -5.87 33.22 42.49
CA ILE A 376 -4.47 33.48 42.84
C ILE A 376 -3.67 32.19 42.72
N LEU A 377 -2.53 32.25 42.01
CA LEU A 377 -1.55 31.16 41.91
C LEU A 377 -0.40 31.41 42.89
N ALA A 378 0.01 30.39 43.64
CA ALA A 378 1.10 30.45 44.61
C ALA A 378 2.01 29.22 44.56
N ASP A 379 3.27 29.39 44.96
CA ASP A 379 4.30 28.34 44.97
C ASP A 379 4.09 27.37 46.14
N GLY A 380 4.05 26.06 45.90
CA GLY A 380 3.73 25.08 46.96
C GLY A 380 4.90 24.69 47.87
N VAL A 381 6.09 25.23 47.66
CA VAL A 381 7.26 25.01 48.53
C VAL A 381 7.49 26.21 49.45
N THR A 382 7.38 27.42 48.91
CA THR A 382 7.66 28.69 49.59
C THR A 382 6.40 29.45 49.99
N GLY A 383 5.27 29.17 49.34
CA GLY A 383 4.00 29.85 49.53
C GLY A 383 3.94 31.29 49.01
N ALA A 384 4.92 31.71 48.21
CA ALA A 384 4.90 33.02 47.56
C ALA A 384 3.83 33.09 46.47
N GLU A 385 3.11 34.21 46.38
CA GLU A 385 2.19 34.49 45.27
C GLU A 385 2.97 34.64 43.95
N ILE A 386 2.55 33.92 42.92
CA ILE A 386 3.10 33.92 41.56
C ILE A 386 2.30 34.89 40.67
N SER A 387 0.97 34.80 40.68
CA SER A 387 0.09 35.64 39.86
C SER A 387 -1.33 35.72 40.40
N ARG A 388 -2.15 36.60 39.81
CA ARG A 388 -3.60 36.66 40.03
C ARG A 388 -4.38 37.00 38.75
N ILE A 389 -5.58 36.42 38.61
CA ILE A 389 -6.59 36.73 37.59
C ILE A 389 -7.82 37.29 38.29
N SER A 390 -8.20 38.54 37.98
CA SER A 390 -9.20 39.32 38.72
C SER A 390 -10.40 39.68 37.86
N GLY A 391 -11.59 39.67 38.45
CA GLY A 391 -12.81 40.18 37.82
C GLY A 391 -12.73 41.69 37.58
N THR A 392 -13.49 42.18 36.60
CA THR A 392 -13.47 43.60 36.22
C THR A 392 -14.79 44.32 36.49
N ASN A 393 -15.88 43.59 36.70
CA ASN A 393 -17.19 44.16 37.00
C ASN A 393 -17.62 43.86 38.46
N PRO A 394 -18.47 44.71 39.05
CA PRO A 394 -19.07 44.41 40.35
C PRO A 394 -19.88 43.12 40.33
N ASN A 395 -19.78 42.31 41.38
CA ASN A 395 -20.46 41.02 41.54
C ASN A 395 -19.99 39.87 40.63
N ASP A 396 -18.98 40.08 39.77
CA ASP A 396 -18.40 38.99 38.94
C ASP A 396 -17.93 37.81 39.82
N SER A 397 -17.54 38.04 41.08
CA SER A 397 -17.20 37.01 42.08
C SER A 397 -16.14 36.00 41.64
N PHE A 398 -15.11 36.40 40.87
CA PHE A 398 -14.05 35.48 40.42
C PHE A 398 -13.45 34.69 41.59
N GLY A 399 -13.23 33.38 41.36
CA GLY A 399 -12.76 32.48 42.42
C GLY A 399 -13.88 31.90 43.30
N SER A 400 -15.15 32.16 43.01
CA SER A 400 -16.28 31.46 43.63
C SER A 400 -16.57 30.07 43.03
N GLY A 401 -16.09 29.82 41.80
CA GLY A 401 -16.29 28.55 41.08
C GLY A 401 -15.19 27.51 41.37
N GLU A 402 -15.39 26.28 40.89
CA GLU A 402 -14.38 25.23 41.01
C GLU A 402 -13.15 25.53 40.13
N ILE A 403 -11.98 25.24 40.68
CA ILE A 403 -10.70 25.29 39.98
C ILE A 403 -10.21 23.85 39.81
N THR A 404 -9.78 23.49 38.60
CA THR A 404 -9.41 22.14 38.21
C THR A 404 -7.99 22.14 37.64
N ALA A 405 -7.09 21.39 38.27
CA ALA A 405 -5.68 21.30 37.86
C ALA A 405 -5.46 20.27 36.75
N LEU A 406 -4.97 20.68 35.59
CA LEU A 406 -4.71 19.79 34.45
C LEU A 406 -3.41 19.01 34.62
N SER A 407 -3.33 17.85 33.95
CA SER A 407 -2.17 16.95 34.03
C SER A 407 -0.88 17.57 33.47
N ASN A 408 -1.00 18.47 32.48
CA ASN A 408 0.12 19.20 31.89
C ASN A 408 0.67 20.34 32.77
N GLY A 409 0.11 20.56 33.97
CA GLY A 409 0.55 21.59 34.89
C GLY A 409 -0.24 22.89 34.79
N ASN A 410 -1.17 23.01 33.83
CA ASN A 410 -2.10 24.15 33.73
C ASN A 410 -3.29 24.00 34.68
N TYR A 411 -4.16 25.01 34.75
CA TYR A 411 -5.41 24.92 35.48
C TYR A 411 -6.54 25.59 34.72
N VAL A 412 -7.75 25.09 34.93
CA VAL A 412 -8.99 25.63 34.36
C VAL A 412 -9.94 25.99 35.49
N PHE A 413 -10.68 27.08 35.36
CA PHE A 413 -11.67 27.46 36.36
C PHE A 413 -12.91 28.08 35.71
N GLY A 414 -14.06 27.82 36.33
CA GLY A 414 -15.33 28.40 35.95
C GLY A 414 -15.63 29.67 36.75
N ASN A 415 -16.31 30.63 36.13
CA ASN A 415 -16.97 31.70 36.83
C ASN A 415 -18.32 32.01 36.19
N PHE A 416 -19.39 31.54 36.84
CA PHE A 416 -20.74 31.55 36.31
C PHE A 416 -21.48 32.89 36.43
N ARG A 417 -20.99 33.82 37.24
CA ARG A 417 -21.56 35.18 37.39
C ARG A 417 -20.83 36.23 36.55
N ALA A 418 -19.88 35.80 35.73
CA ALA A 418 -19.08 36.75 34.96
C ALA A 418 -19.95 37.46 33.91
N ASP A 419 -19.98 38.78 33.98
CA ASP A 419 -20.60 39.64 32.98
C ASP A 419 -19.67 39.78 31.78
N ILE A 420 -20.03 39.17 30.65
CA ILE A 420 -19.18 39.14 29.46
C ILE A 420 -19.71 40.10 28.41
N GLN A 421 -18.92 41.14 28.10
CA GLN A 421 -19.24 42.14 27.07
C GLN A 421 -20.62 42.80 27.23
N GLY A 422 -21.10 42.94 28.48
CA GLY A 422 -22.40 43.52 28.81
C GLY A 422 -23.57 42.53 28.81
N VAL A 423 -23.31 41.23 28.61
CA VAL A 423 -24.29 40.16 28.81
C VAL A 423 -24.24 39.73 30.28
N GLY A 424 -25.33 39.97 30.99
CA GLY A 424 -25.44 39.68 32.43
C GLY A 424 -25.40 38.19 32.73
N ASP A 425 -24.58 37.76 33.69
CA ASP A 425 -24.45 36.36 34.13
C ASP A 425 -24.23 35.35 32.98
N ALA A 426 -23.56 35.77 31.90
CA ALA A 426 -23.21 34.88 30.78
C ALA A 426 -22.28 33.74 31.24
N GLY A 427 -21.42 34.06 32.20
CA GLY A 427 -20.42 33.15 32.75
C GLY A 427 -19.30 32.81 31.78
N THR A 428 -18.23 32.20 32.30
CA THR A 428 -17.04 31.85 31.53
C THR A 428 -16.25 30.71 32.16
N VAL A 429 -15.56 29.93 31.33
CA VAL A 429 -14.54 28.96 31.73
C VAL A 429 -13.19 29.41 31.16
N ILE A 430 -12.18 29.54 32.01
CA ILE A 430 -10.87 30.11 31.68
C ILE A 430 -9.78 29.05 31.87
N LEU A 431 -8.95 28.84 30.85
CA LEU A 431 -7.73 28.05 30.92
C LEU A 431 -6.53 28.98 31.18
N ALA A 432 -5.71 28.64 32.16
CA ALA A 432 -4.52 29.40 32.55
C ALA A 432 -3.28 28.52 32.75
N ASP A 433 -2.11 29.10 32.49
CA ASP A 433 -0.81 28.44 32.65
C ASP A 433 -0.48 28.29 34.14
N GLY A 434 -0.15 27.10 34.63
CA GLY A 434 0.07 26.89 36.08
C GLY A 434 1.47 27.21 36.58
N THR A 435 2.37 27.67 35.71
CA THR A 435 3.72 28.13 36.08
C THR A 435 3.79 29.66 36.13
N THR A 436 3.13 30.34 35.20
CA THR A 436 3.12 31.81 35.06
C THR A 436 1.81 32.43 35.52
N GLY A 437 0.73 31.65 35.52
CA GLY A 437 -0.63 32.08 35.84
C GLY A 437 -1.24 33.05 34.84
N THR A 438 -0.75 33.04 33.60
CA THR A 438 -1.31 33.80 32.48
C THR A 438 -2.54 33.08 31.90
N GLU A 439 -3.56 33.84 31.48
CA GLU A 439 -4.71 33.31 30.76
C GLU A 439 -4.28 32.84 29.36
N ILE A 440 -4.57 31.58 29.04
CA ILE A 440 -4.30 30.96 27.74
C ILE A 440 -5.49 31.16 26.80
N ASN A 441 -6.71 30.86 27.28
CA ASN A 441 -7.94 30.97 26.50
C ASN A 441 -9.19 31.01 27.40
N ARG A 442 -10.33 31.44 26.86
CA ARG A 442 -11.63 31.45 27.55
C ARG A 442 -12.78 31.01 26.67
N ILE A 443 -13.75 30.31 27.25
CA ILE A 443 -15.02 29.94 26.63
C ILE A 443 -16.14 30.56 27.45
N SER A 444 -16.93 31.45 26.85
CA SER A 444 -17.97 32.22 27.55
C SER A 444 -19.37 31.96 26.99
N GLY A 445 -20.39 32.14 27.83
CA GLY A 445 -21.78 32.16 27.39
C GLY A 445 -22.06 33.35 26.47
N THR A 446 -23.15 33.24 25.71
CA THR A 446 -23.55 34.27 24.73
C THR A 446 -24.90 34.90 25.03
N ASN A 447 -25.68 34.31 25.94
CA ASN A 447 -26.98 34.79 26.36
C ASN A 447 -26.97 35.15 27.86
N PRO A 448 -27.89 36.01 28.32
CA PRO A 448 -28.10 36.25 29.74
C PRO A 448 -28.43 34.94 30.47
N ASP A 449 -27.90 34.78 31.69
CA ASP A 449 -28.12 33.59 32.54
C ASP A 449 -27.59 32.24 31.98
N ASP A 450 -26.79 32.25 30.90
CA ASP A 450 -26.11 31.03 30.39
C ASP A 450 -25.18 30.41 31.46
N ARG A 451 -24.64 31.23 32.37
CA ARG A 451 -23.89 30.83 33.56
C ARG A 451 -22.78 29.81 33.28
N PHE A 452 -21.99 30.04 32.24
CA PHE A 452 -20.87 29.15 31.91
C PHE A 452 -19.89 29.01 33.09
N GLY A 453 -19.46 27.78 33.36
CA GLY A 453 -18.63 27.47 34.54
C GLY A 453 -19.41 27.21 35.83
N ASN A 454 -20.74 27.06 35.76
CA ASN A 454 -21.61 26.64 36.88
C ASN A 454 -21.67 25.10 37.06
N GLY A 455 -21.09 24.32 36.13
CA GLY A 455 -21.11 22.86 36.18
C GLY A 455 -19.74 22.23 36.43
N ASP A 456 -19.73 20.91 36.50
CA ASP A 456 -18.53 20.09 36.67
C ASP A 456 -17.51 20.35 35.56
N ILE A 457 -16.23 20.44 35.94
CA ILE A 457 -15.09 20.41 35.02
C ILE A 457 -14.27 19.14 35.32
N ARG A 458 -14.02 18.32 34.28
CA ARG A 458 -13.30 17.04 34.39
C ARG A 458 -12.16 16.95 33.40
N ILE A 459 -11.09 16.29 33.82
CA ILE A 459 -9.87 16.11 33.04
C ILE A 459 -9.88 14.72 32.45
N LEU A 460 -9.43 14.60 31.20
CA LEU A 460 -9.31 13.34 30.50
C LEU A 460 -7.86 12.86 30.48
N SER A 461 -7.65 11.56 30.26
CA SER A 461 -6.32 10.94 30.28
C SER A 461 -5.40 11.42 29.16
N ASP A 462 -5.95 12.02 28.09
CA ASP A 462 -5.21 12.65 27.00
C ASP A 462 -4.74 14.09 27.31
N GLY A 463 -5.07 14.60 28.50
CA GLY A 463 -4.74 15.95 28.94
C GLY A 463 -5.76 17.02 28.55
N ASN A 464 -6.83 16.68 27.82
CA ASN A 464 -7.95 17.58 27.53
C ASN A 464 -8.90 17.69 28.73
N TYR A 465 -9.82 18.65 28.67
CA TYR A 465 -10.85 18.82 29.71
C TYR A 465 -12.24 18.94 29.10
N VAL A 466 -13.23 18.51 29.87
CA VAL A 466 -14.64 18.57 29.51
C VAL A 466 -15.41 19.26 30.63
N PHE A 467 -16.39 20.09 30.28
CA PHE A 467 -17.20 20.79 31.26
C PHE A 467 -18.67 20.88 30.88
N ALA A 468 -19.54 20.86 31.88
CA ALA A 468 -20.98 20.99 31.74
C ALA A 468 -21.45 22.41 32.02
N ASN A 469 -22.47 22.86 31.30
CA ASN A 469 -23.19 24.11 31.54
C ASN A 469 -24.70 23.83 31.39
N PRO A 470 -25.36 23.35 32.45
CA PRO A 470 -26.75 22.93 32.40
C PRO A 470 -27.74 24.07 32.14
N ASN A 471 -27.34 25.33 32.35
CA ASN A 471 -28.18 26.53 32.14
C ASN A 471 -28.03 27.13 30.74
N ALA A 472 -27.19 26.56 29.89
CA ALA A 472 -26.91 27.15 28.60
C ALA A 472 -28.15 27.15 27.68
N ASP A 473 -28.46 28.31 27.14
CA ASP A 473 -29.47 28.52 26.10
C ASP A 473 -28.87 28.19 24.73
N ILE A 474 -29.30 27.10 24.12
CA ILE A 474 -28.73 26.60 22.86
C ILE A 474 -29.73 26.80 21.73
N GLY A 475 -29.35 27.59 20.71
CA GLY A 475 -30.18 27.80 19.52
C GLY A 475 -31.56 28.41 19.80
N GLY A 476 -31.70 29.15 20.91
CA GLY A 476 -32.98 29.73 21.36
C GLY A 476 -33.83 28.80 22.25
N VAL A 477 -33.33 27.61 22.59
CA VAL A 477 -33.97 26.71 23.55
C VAL A 477 -33.47 27.04 24.96
N VAL A 478 -34.39 27.49 25.81
CA VAL A 478 -34.10 27.89 27.19
C VAL A 478 -33.69 26.69 28.04
N ASP A 479 -32.58 26.80 28.78
CA ASP A 479 -32.04 25.76 29.69
C ASP A 479 -31.90 24.39 29.00
N ALA A 480 -31.51 24.37 27.73
CA ALA A 480 -31.22 23.11 27.03
C ALA A 480 -30.03 22.39 27.69
N GLY A 481 -29.04 23.17 28.12
CA GLY A 481 -27.80 22.70 28.69
C GLY A 481 -26.83 22.13 27.65
N THR A 482 -25.54 22.15 27.98
CA THR A 482 -24.49 21.67 27.09
C THR A 482 -23.28 21.13 27.83
N VAL A 483 -22.61 20.14 27.24
CA VAL A 483 -21.30 19.65 27.64
C VAL A 483 -20.31 19.92 26.51
N ILE A 484 -19.15 20.49 26.85
CA ILE A 484 -18.12 20.93 25.90
C ILE A 484 -16.80 20.23 26.23
N LEU A 485 -16.18 19.61 25.22
CA LEU A 485 -14.82 19.09 25.27
C LEU A 485 -13.88 20.17 24.70
N ALA A 486 -12.82 20.49 25.42
CA ALA A 486 -11.84 21.51 25.05
C ALA A 486 -10.40 21.02 25.21
N ASN A 487 -9.50 21.58 24.40
CA ASN A 487 -8.09 21.20 24.39
C ASN A 487 -7.38 21.72 25.66
N GLY A 488 -6.68 20.85 26.40
CA GLY A 488 -6.03 21.26 27.66
C GLY A 488 -4.76 22.11 27.50
N THR A 489 -4.28 22.28 26.27
CA THR A 489 -3.11 23.11 25.95
C THR A 489 -3.52 24.43 25.30
N THR A 490 -4.46 24.41 24.35
CA THR A 490 -4.89 25.62 23.60
C THR A 490 -6.20 26.23 24.12
N GLY A 491 -6.98 25.48 24.89
CA GLY A 491 -8.32 25.86 25.36
C GLY A 491 -9.39 25.95 24.28
N GLU A 492 -9.09 25.52 23.05
CA GLU A 492 -10.07 25.53 21.95
C GLU A 492 -11.13 24.43 22.13
N GLU A 493 -12.38 24.75 21.81
CA GLU A 493 -13.49 23.78 21.77
C GLU A 493 -13.22 22.70 20.70
N ILE A 494 -13.17 21.44 21.13
CA ILE A 494 -12.97 20.26 20.26
C ILE A 494 -14.33 19.71 19.81
N SER A 495 -15.29 19.59 20.73
CA SER A 495 -16.63 19.09 20.46
C SER A 495 -17.65 19.56 21.50
N ARG A 496 -18.93 19.46 21.15
CA ARG A 496 -20.07 19.86 21.99
C ARG A 496 -21.25 18.90 21.85
N ILE A 497 -21.87 18.59 22.98
CA ILE A 497 -23.11 17.82 23.09
C ILE A 497 -24.12 18.66 23.86
N SER A 498 -25.30 18.91 23.29
CA SER A 498 -26.33 19.76 23.92
C SER A 498 -27.65 19.02 24.08
N GLY A 499 -28.46 19.49 25.04
CA GLY A 499 -29.87 19.12 25.12
C GLY A 499 -30.66 19.68 23.95
N THR A 500 -31.84 19.12 23.71
CA THR A 500 -32.68 19.48 22.55
C THR A 500 -34.03 20.07 22.94
N ASN A 501 -34.44 19.89 24.19
CA ASN A 501 -35.69 20.41 24.72
C ASN A 501 -35.45 21.48 25.77
N ARG A 502 -36.50 22.26 26.02
CA ARG A 502 -36.54 23.25 27.09
C ARG A 502 -36.38 22.56 28.44
N ASN A 503 -35.54 23.10 29.31
CA ASN A 503 -35.26 22.56 30.65
C ASN A 503 -34.73 21.11 30.63
N ASP A 504 -34.04 20.70 29.55
CA ASP A 504 -33.32 19.42 29.56
C ASP A 504 -32.16 19.45 30.56
N ASN A 505 -31.62 20.66 30.81
CA ASN A 505 -30.49 20.89 31.69
C ASN A 505 -29.35 19.88 31.45
N PHE A 506 -29.01 19.65 30.19
CA PHE A 506 -28.06 18.61 29.80
C PHE A 506 -26.71 18.77 30.51
N GLY A 507 -26.22 17.67 31.10
CA GLY A 507 -25.03 17.63 31.95
C GLY A 507 -25.29 17.89 33.44
N SER A 508 -26.55 18.08 33.88
CA SER A 508 -26.88 18.39 35.29
C SER A 508 -26.57 17.28 36.29
N GLY A 509 -26.37 16.05 35.84
CA GLY A 509 -26.00 14.90 36.68
C GLY A 509 -24.50 14.73 36.87
N GLY A 510 -23.69 15.62 36.29
CA GLY A 510 -22.24 15.59 36.37
C GLY A 510 -21.57 14.86 35.21
N ILE A 511 -20.24 14.89 35.24
CA ILE A 511 -19.37 14.27 34.24
C ILE A 511 -18.38 13.33 34.94
N ILE A 512 -18.13 12.16 34.34
CA ILE A 512 -17.11 11.21 34.80
C ILE A 512 -16.13 10.92 33.67
N ALA A 513 -14.83 11.08 33.90
CA ALA A 513 -13.80 10.69 32.93
C ALA A 513 -13.64 9.16 32.90
N LEU A 514 -13.54 8.58 31.70
CA LEU A 514 -13.31 7.15 31.50
C LEU A 514 -11.83 6.88 31.26
N SER A 515 -11.35 5.69 31.67
CA SER A 515 -9.92 5.35 31.51
C SER A 515 -9.49 5.22 30.04
N ASN A 516 -10.43 4.95 29.13
CA ASN A 516 -10.20 4.90 27.68
C ASN A 516 -10.08 6.28 27.01
N GLY A 517 -10.12 7.37 27.79
CA GLY A 517 -10.02 8.75 27.31
C GLY A 517 -11.36 9.39 26.95
N ASN A 518 -12.46 8.64 26.92
CA ASN A 518 -13.81 9.17 26.73
C ASN A 518 -14.40 9.71 28.05
N TYR A 519 -15.64 10.19 28.04
CA TYR A 519 -16.30 10.71 29.24
C TYR A 519 -17.78 10.34 29.28
N LEU A 520 -18.31 10.09 30.48
CA LEU A 520 -19.72 9.88 30.76
C LEU A 520 -20.38 11.20 31.13
N VAL A 521 -21.58 11.45 30.61
CA VAL A 521 -22.43 12.60 30.93
C VAL A 521 -23.76 12.09 31.45
N ALA A 522 -24.13 12.49 32.66
CA ALA A 522 -25.44 12.21 33.25
C ALA A 522 -26.34 13.44 33.21
N SER A 523 -27.61 13.25 32.87
CA SER A 523 -28.62 14.32 32.72
C SER A 523 -29.98 13.85 33.25
N PRO A 524 -30.16 13.66 34.57
CA PRO A 524 -31.38 13.10 35.16
C PRO A 524 -32.63 13.98 34.96
N ALA A 525 -32.46 15.29 34.69
CA ALA A 525 -33.57 16.20 34.39
C ALA A 525 -34.07 16.12 32.94
N ALA A 526 -33.27 15.55 32.04
CA ALA A 526 -33.57 15.51 30.62
C ALA A 526 -34.90 14.80 30.32
N ASN A 527 -35.57 15.24 29.25
CA ASN A 527 -36.82 14.65 28.76
C ASN A 527 -37.93 14.55 29.83
N ASN A 528 -38.27 15.67 30.48
CA ASN A 528 -39.27 15.73 31.56
C ASN A 528 -38.91 14.83 32.76
N ASN A 529 -37.65 14.86 33.21
CA ASN A 529 -37.13 14.02 34.29
C ASN A 529 -37.18 12.51 34.02
N ALA A 530 -37.29 12.07 32.76
CA ALA A 530 -37.04 10.66 32.44
C ALA A 530 -35.57 10.31 32.68
N GLY A 531 -34.68 11.28 32.44
CA GLY A 531 -33.24 11.11 32.59
C GLY A 531 -32.58 10.62 31.31
N ARG A 532 -31.27 10.82 31.23
CA ARG A 532 -30.44 10.50 30.07
C ARG A 532 -28.98 10.37 30.47
N VAL A 533 -28.29 9.38 29.91
CA VAL A 533 -26.85 9.19 30.09
C VAL A 533 -26.19 8.99 28.73
N ASP A 534 -25.06 9.66 28.48
CA ASP A 534 -24.30 9.57 27.24
C ASP A 534 -22.82 9.38 27.51
N ILE A 535 -22.13 8.61 26.66
CA ILE A 535 -20.67 8.54 26.63
C ILE A 535 -20.19 9.45 25.50
N GLY A 536 -19.55 10.57 25.80
CA GLY A 536 -18.88 11.44 24.84
C GLY A 536 -17.52 10.88 24.41
N ILE A 537 -17.26 10.90 23.10
CA ILE A 537 -16.08 10.31 22.48
C ILE A 537 -15.04 11.41 22.27
N ALA A 538 -13.99 11.41 23.10
CA ALA A 538 -12.89 12.36 22.98
C ALA A 538 -11.75 11.80 22.11
N ASN A 539 -11.58 10.48 22.09
CA ASN A 539 -10.60 9.79 21.24
C ASN A 539 -11.31 9.02 20.10
N PRO A 540 -11.30 9.50 18.84
CA PRO A 540 -11.96 8.82 17.72
C PRO A 540 -11.39 7.43 17.43
N SER A 541 -10.14 7.14 17.81
CA SER A 541 -9.54 5.82 17.61
C SER A 541 -10.15 4.75 18.53
N SER A 542 -11.01 5.12 19.48
CA SER A 542 -11.74 4.19 20.35
C SER A 542 -13.03 3.66 19.72
N LEU A 543 -13.47 4.20 18.56
CA LEU A 543 -14.65 3.74 17.83
C LEU A 543 -14.35 2.47 17.04
N SER A 544 -14.53 1.29 17.65
CA SER A 544 -14.33 0.02 16.94
C SER A 544 -15.59 -0.56 16.29
N ARG A 545 -16.80 -0.07 16.61
CA ARG A 545 -18.07 -0.50 15.97
C ARG A 545 -19.24 0.40 16.35
N SER A 546 -19.92 0.98 15.37
CA SER A 546 -21.28 1.50 15.53
C SER A 546 -22.20 0.77 14.56
N TYR A 547 -23.09 -0.08 15.10
CA TYR A 547 -24.05 -0.85 14.31
C TYR A 547 -25.33 -0.03 14.12
N PHE A 548 -25.62 0.37 12.87
CA PHE A 548 -26.81 1.16 12.53
C PHE A 548 -27.72 0.39 11.56
N PRO A 549 -28.59 -0.51 12.07
CA PRO A 549 -29.44 -1.31 11.20
C PRO A 549 -30.50 -0.45 10.49
N ASN A 550 -30.75 -0.76 9.21
CA ASN A 550 -31.87 -0.23 8.40
C ASN A 550 -31.90 1.30 8.18
N ARG A 551 -30.77 1.99 8.08
CA ARG A 551 -30.72 3.44 7.78
C ARG A 551 -29.54 3.82 6.88
N ASN A 552 -29.73 4.86 6.06
CA ASN A 552 -28.63 5.52 5.37
C ASN A 552 -27.87 6.43 6.34
N ILE A 553 -26.54 6.34 6.33
CA ILE A 553 -25.67 7.22 7.11
C ILE A 553 -24.96 8.17 6.14
N THR A 554 -25.02 9.47 6.44
CA THR A 554 -24.28 10.50 5.68
C THR A 554 -23.14 11.01 6.54
N LEU A 555 -21.91 10.80 6.09
CA LEU A 555 -20.69 11.31 6.72
C LEU A 555 -20.21 12.55 5.97
N THR A 556 -19.76 13.57 6.70
CA THR A 556 -19.06 14.71 6.10
C THR A 556 -17.59 14.32 5.85
N PRO A 557 -17.00 14.64 4.68
CA PRO A 557 -15.59 14.34 4.41
C PRO A 557 -14.63 14.83 5.49
N ALA A 558 -14.94 15.97 6.13
CA ALA A 558 -14.16 16.54 7.24
C ALA A 558 -13.91 15.56 8.39
N THR A 559 -14.85 14.65 8.66
CA THR A 559 -14.72 13.62 9.70
C THR A 559 -13.68 12.57 9.31
N ILE A 560 -13.69 12.14 8.05
CA ILE A 560 -12.74 11.16 7.50
C ILE A 560 -11.35 11.79 7.45
N THR A 561 -11.26 13.00 6.88
CA THR A 561 -9.99 13.71 6.69
C THR A 561 -9.31 14.08 8.00
N LYS A 562 -10.07 14.40 9.06
CA LYS A 562 -9.50 14.66 10.39
C LYS A 562 -8.74 13.45 10.94
N ILE A 563 -9.20 12.22 10.65
CA ILE A 563 -8.57 10.97 11.11
C ILE A 563 -7.43 10.58 10.17
N THR A 564 -7.64 10.61 8.86
CA THR A 564 -6.58 10.24 7.91
C THR A 564 -5.41 11.22 7.94
N ASN A 565 -5.63 12.50 8.31
CA ASN A 565 -4.54 13.48 8.50
C ASN A 565 -3.62 13.15 9.68
N THR A 566 -4.00 12.27 10.61
CA THR A 566 -3.11 11.80 11.69
C THR A 566 -2.29 10.58 11.29
N GLY A 567 -2.41 10.11 10.04
CA GLY A 567 -1.81 8.84 9.60
C GLY A 567 -2.61 7.60 10.03
N THR A 568 -3.77 7.79 10.67
CA THR A 568 -4.60 6.69 11.17
C THR A 568 -5.51 6.15 10.07
N PRO A 569 -5.54 4.81 9.83
CA PRO A 569 -6.37 4.23 8.80
C PRO A 569 -7.86 4.33 9.13
N VAL A 570 -8.69 4.44 8.10
CA VAL A 570 -10.16 4.49 8.19
C VAL A 570 -10.75 3.42 7.28
N THR A 571 -11.61 2.57 7.84
CA THR A 571 -12.45 1.63 7.08
C THR A 571 -13.92 2.03 7.23
N LEU A 572 -14.60 2.24 6.11
CA LEU A 572 -16.04 2.46 6.05
C LEU A 572 -16.71 1.23 5.47
N GLN A 573 -17.60 0.60 6.26
CA GLN A 573 -18.33 -0.59 5.83
C GLN A 573 -19.83 -0.29 5.71
N ALA A 574 -20.48 -0.82 4.67
CA ALA A 574 -21.93 -0.74 4.49
C ALA A 574 -22.50 -2.06 3.98
N ASN A 575 -23.70 -2.44 4.44
CA ASN A 575 -24.38 -3.65 3.94
C ASN A 575 -24.83 -3.51 2.48
N ASN A 576 -25.07 -2.29 2.00
CA ASN A 576 -25.53 -2.02 0.63
C ASN A 576 -24.47 -1.20 -0.12
N ASP A 577 -24.72 0.08 -0.41
CA ASP A 577 -23.79 0.91 -1.20
C ASP A 577 -23.01 1.93 -0.36
N ILE A 578 -21.85 2.33 -0.87
CA ILE A 578 -21.10 3.51 -0.43
C ILE A 578 -21.06 4.53 -1.58
N THR A 579 -21.39 5.79 -1.31
CA THR A 579 -21.33 6.87 -2.30
C THR A 579 -20.51 8.05 -1.80
N VAL A 580 -19.50 8.46 -2.57
CA VAL A 580 -18.65 9.63 -2.29
C VAL A 580 -19.12 10.80 -3.13
N ASN A 581 -19.93 11.69 -2.56
CA ASN A 581 -20.53 12.85 -3.25
C ASN A 581 -19.74 14.16 -3.08
N GLN A 582 -18.77 14.18 -2.17
CA GLN A 582 -17.89 15.31 -1.90
C GLN A 582 -16.47 14.81 -1.75
N ALA A 583 -15.50 15.64 -2.13
CA ALA A 583 -14.10 15.21 -2.16
C ALA A 583 -13.60 14.84 -0.76
N ILE A 584 -12.84 13.75 -0.67
CA ILE A 584 -12.11 13.35 0.54
C ILE A 584 -10.65 13.69 0.30
N ILE A 585 -10.13 14.68 1.02
CA ILE A 585 -8.77 15.21 0.81
C ILE A 585 -7.98 15.09 2.10
N THR A 586 -7.09 14.11 2.14
CA THR A 586 -6.09 13.93 3.20
C THR A 586 -4.84 14.74 2.86
N ASN A 587 -4.26 15.40 3.86
CA ASN A 587 -3.01 16.15 3.80
C ASN A 587 -2.37 16.09 5.19
N ASN A 588 -1.46 15.13 5.39
CA ASN A 588 -0.72 14.98 6.64
C ASN A 588 0.61 15.74 6.53
N PRO A 589 0.77 16.90 7.20
CA PRO A 589 2.00 17.70 7.09
C PRO A 589 3.23 17.04 7.74
N THR A 590 3.04 15.95 8.50
CA THR A 590 4.09 15.31 9.32
C THR A 590 4.46 13.90 8.86
N GLY A 591 3.83 13.36 7.82
CA GLY A 591 4.05 11.99 7.35
C GLY A 591 3.06 11.59 6.26
N SER A 592 2.83 10.29 6.08
CA SER A 592 1.79 9.79 5.17
C SER A 592 0.40 9.93 5.78
N GLY A 593 -0.60 10.18 4.95
CA GLY A 593 -2.00 10.04 5.31
C GLY A 593 -2.35 8.59 5.65
N GLY A 594 -3.37 8.41 6.49
CA GLY A 594 -3.90 7.10 6.83
C GLY A 594 -4.54 6.41 5.62
N ALA A 595 -4.44 5.07 5.57
CA ALA A 595 -5.11 4.29 4.54
C ALA A 595 -6.64 4.46 4.61
N LEU A 596 -7.32 4.44 3.47
CA LEU A 596 -8.78 4.53 3.37
C LEU A 596 -9.32 3.27 2.70
N SER A 597 -10.22 2.55 3.39
CA SER A 597 -10.93 1.39 2.83
C SER A 597 -12.43 1.70 2.76
N LEU A 598 -13.03 1.53 1.59
CA LEU A 598 -14.48 1.59 1.37
C LEU A 598 -14.96 0.18 1.04
N GLU A 599 -15.79 -0.39 1.91
CA GLU A 599 -16.23 -1.79 1.83
C GLU A 599 -17.76 -1.86 1.76
N ALA A 600 -18.28 -2.08 0.56
CA ALA A 600 -19.71 -2.09 0.29
C ALA A 600 -20.19 -3.53 0.05
N GLY A 601 -21.32 -3.89 0.67
CA GLY A 601 -22.00 -5.14 0.39
C GLY A 601 -22.58 -5.20 -1.02
N ARG A 602 -22.79 -4.07 -1.71
CA ARG A 602 -23.19 -4.01 -3.11
C ARG A 602 -22.28 -3.11 -3.93
N SER A 603 -22.52 -1.81 -4.04
CA SER A 603 -21.79 -0.94 -4.99
C SER A 603 -21.02 0.21 -4.33
N ILE A 604 -19.97 0.68 -5.01
CA ILE A 604 -19.22 1.89 -4.65
C ILE A 604 -19.34 2.91 -5.79
N LEU A 605 -19.86 4.09 -5.49
CA LEU A 605 -20.04 5.18 -6.46
C LEU A 605 -19.19 6.38 -6.05
N LEU A 606 -18.22 6.76 -6.90
CA LEU A 606 -17.34 7.90 -6.67
C LEU A 606 -17.75 9.08 -7.57
N ASN A 607 -18.46 10.04 -6.98
CA ASN A 607 -18.92 11.26 -7.67
C ASN A 607 -18.01 12.48 -7.44
N ALA A 608 -16.95 12.33 -6.64
CA ALA A 608 -15.97 13.35 -6.29
C ALA A 608 -14.58 12.74 -6.05
N ASP A 609 -13.56 13.59 -6.00
CA ASP A 609 -12.16 13.17 -5.90
C ASP A 609 -11.81 12.54 -4.53
N ILE A 610 -10.82 11.65 -4.54
CA ILE A 610 -10.20 11.09 -3.33
C ILE A 610 -8.69 11.37 -3.37
N THR A 611 -8.15 11.94 -2.31
CA THR A 611 -6.71 12.11 -2.09
C THR A 611 -6.33 11.58 -0.70
N THR A 612 -5.34 10.68 -0.64
CA THR A 612 -4.93 10.00 0.60
C THR A 612 -3.52 10.37 1.07
N ASP A 613 -2.79 11.20 0.33
CA ASP A 613 -1.44 11.67 0.69
C ASP A 613 -0.49 10.53 1.10
N ASN A 614 -0.21 9.62 0.17
CA ASN A 614 0.63 8.43 0.37
C ASN A 614 -0.01 7.32 1.22
N GLY A 615 -1.25 7.47 1.66
CA GLY A 615 -2.06 6.38 2.22
C GLY A 615 -2.63 5.47 1.13
N ASN A 616 -2.73 4.17 1.39
CA ASN A 616 -3.35 3.23 0.44
C ASN A 616 -4.87 3.46 0.35
N LEU A 617 -5.45 3.15 -0.82
CA LEU A 617 -6.89 3.18 -1.05
C LEU A 617 -7.41 1.80 -1.46
N SER A 618 -8.40 1.29 -0.74
CA SER A 618 -9.10 0.04 -1.07
C SER A 618 -10.57 0.31 -1.35
N LEU A 619 -11.06 -0.13 -2.51
CA LEU A 619 -12.47 -0.07 -2.90
C LEU A 619 -12.97 -1.51 -3.09
N LEU A 620 -13.64 -2.04 -2.08
CA LEU A 620 -14.07 -3.43 -2.03
C LEU A 620 -15.60 -3.48 -2.12
N ALA A 621 -16.12 -3.90 -3.27
CA ALA A 621 -17.55 -3.99 -3.53
C ALA A 621 -18.02 -5.45 -3.59
N ASN A 622 -19.33 -5.65 -3.52
CA ASN A 622 -19.97 -6.97 -3.48
C ASN A 622 -19.45 -7.90 -2.36
N GLN A 623 -19.14 -7.35 -1.17
CA GLN A 623 -18.43 -8.09 -0.11
C GLN A 623 -19.18 -9.34 0.45
N PRO A 624 -18.44 -10.40 0.86
CA PRO A 624 -18.97 -11.68 1.38
C PRO A 624 -19.65 -11.57 2.74
N LEU A 625 -20.49 -12.56 3.06
CA LEU A 625 -21.02 -12.75 4.42
C LEU A 625 -19.90 -12.85 5.45
N ALA A 626 -18.75 -13.43 5.07
CA ALA A 626 -17.56 -13.51 5.91
C ALA A 626 -16.96 -12.14 6.27
N ALA A 627 -17.19 -11.11 5.44
CA ALA A 627 -16.82 -9.73 5.73
C ALA A 627 -17.84 -9.00 6.63
N GLY A 628 -18.88 -9.70 7.12
CA GLY A 628 -19.89 -9.16 8.03
C GLY A 628 -21.12 -8.58 7.34
N VAL A 629 -21.23 -8.73 6.01
CA VAL A 629 -22.40 -8.28 5.25
C VAL A 629 -23.65 -9.09 5.61
N ILE A 630 -24.79 -8.42 5.75
CA ILE A 630 -26.08 -9.05 6.05
C ILE A 630 -26.95 -9.11 4.78
N ASN A 631 -27.18 -10.32 4.26
CA ASN A 631 -27.92 -10.49 3.00
C ASN A 631 -29.36 -9.95 3.02
N SER A 632 -30.06 -9.94 4.15
CA SER A 632 -31.41 -9.37 4.25
C SER A 632 -31.44 -7.84 4.13
N GLU A 633 -30.29 -7.17 4.26
CA GLU A 633 -30.12 -5.73 4.17
C GLU A 633 -29.49 -5.29 2.85
N ARG A 634 -29.24 -6.23 1.92
CA ARG A 634 -28.76 -5.96 0.56
C ARG A 634 -29.91 -5.80 -0.40
N ASP A 635 -29.90 -4.72 -1.15
CA ASP A 635 -30.80 -4.58 -2.28
C ASP A 635 -30.36 -5.50 -3.44
N PRO A 636 -31.29 -6.08 -4.23
CA PRO A 636 -30.93 -6.84 -5.42
C PRO A 636 -30.29 -5.96 -6.51
N GLY A 637 -29.55 -6.57 -7.44
CA GLY A 637 -28.95 -5.88 -8.59
C GLY A 637 -27.48 -6.27 -8.84
N ALA A 638 -26.92 -5.82 -9.96
CA ALA A 638 -25.51 -5.99 -10.25
C ALA A 638 -24.67 -5.04 -9.38
N ALA A 639 -23.64 -5.57 -8.73
CA ALA A 639 -22.69 -4.76 -7.97
C ALA A 639 -21.68 -4.08 -8.91
N GLU A 640 -21.32 -2.83 -8.64
CA GLU A 640 -20.42 -2.04 -9.49
C GLU A 640 -19.48 -1.17 -8.67
N ILE A 641 -18.32 -0.83 -9.25
CA ILE A 641 -17.47 0.28 -8.79
C ILE A 641 -17.40 1.30 -9.92
N THR A 642 -17.95 2.49 -9.73
CA THR A 642 -18.01 3.49 -10.80
C THR A 642 -17.48 4.84 -10.35
N MET A 643 -16.70 5.46 -11.24
CA MET A 643 -16.22 6.83 -11.10
C MET A 643 -16.99 7.74 -12.05
N LYS A 644 -17.42 8.91 -11.56
CA LYS A 644 -18.06 9.92 -12.40
C LYS A 644 -17.01 10.56 -13.33
N PRO A 645 -17.35 10.84 -14.61
CA PRO A 645 -16.44 11.49 -15.54
C PRO A 645 -15.73 12.72 -14.98
N GLY A 646 -14.40 12.73 -15.09
CA GLY A 646 -13.54 13.80 -14.62
C GLY A 646 -13.12 13.75 -13.15
N THR A 647 -13.57 12.74 -12.39
CA THR A 647 -13.07 12.52 -11.02
C THR A 647 -11.68 11.90 -11.00
N THR A 648 -10.95 12.13 -9.92
CA THR A 648 -9.57 11.66 -9.73
C THR A 648 -9.40 10.94 -8.39
N ILE A 649 -8.75 9.78 -8.43
CA ILE A 649 -8.11 9.15 -7.27
C ILE A 649 -6.63 9.52 -7.31
N ASN A 650 -6.12 10.10 -6.24
CA ASN A 650 -4.71 10.47 -6.11
C ASN A 650 -4.16 9.98 -4.77
N THR A 651 -3.45 8.85 -4.78
CA THR A 651 -2.84 8.28 -3.58
C THR A 651 -1.39 8.69 -3.39
N GLY A 652 -0.77 9.42 -4.32
CA GLY A 652 0.66 9.70 -4.28
C GLY A 652 1.46 8.40 -4.38
N PHE A 653 2.26 8.08 -3.34
CA PHE A 653 2.99 6.82 -3.22
C PHE A 653 2.17 5.67 -2.60
N GLY A 654 0.87 5.86 -2.36
CA GLY A 654 0.00 4.80 -1.87
C GLY A 654 -0.50 3.90 -2.98
N ASP A 655 -0.79 2.64 -2.65
CA ASP A 655 -1.37 1.66 -3.56
C ASP A 655 -2.89 1.85 -3.71
N VAL A 656 -3.43 1.46 -4.86
CA VAL A 656 -4.88 1.40 -5.10
C VAL A 656 -5.31 -0.04 -5.38
N THR A 657 -6.28 -0.53 -4.60
CA THR A 657 -6.91 -1.84 -4.80
C THR A 657 -8.40 -1.67 -5.08
N LEU A 658 -8.89 -2.25 -6.18
CA LEU A 658 -10.30 -2.35 -6.49
C LEU A 658 -10.70 -3.81 -6.62
N GLN A 659 -11.75 -4.21 -5.91
CA GLN A 659 -12.20 -5.61 -5.90
C GLN A 659 -13.72 -5.69 -6.03
N LEU A 660 -14.19 -6.57 -6.92
CA LEU A 660 -15.59 -6.88 -7.14
C LEU A 660 -15.81 -8.41 -7.13
N ASP A 661 -16.25 -8.95 -5.99
CA ASP A 661 -16.29 -10.40 -5.69
C ASP A 661 -17.45 -11.19 -6.38
N THR A 662 -17.42 -12.55 -6.37
CA THR A 662 -18.44 -13.46 -7.01
C THR A 662 -19.06 -14.72 -6.30
N ASP A 663 -19.07 -14.87 -4.96
CA ASP A 663 -19.77 -15.93 -4.18
C ASP A 663 -21.33 -15.85 -4.11
N ALA A 664 -22.02 -16.66 -3.28
CA ALA A 664 -23.48 -16.86 -3.28
C ALA A 664 -24.28 -15.91 -2.35
N GLY A 665 -25.04 -14.97 -2.94
CA GLY A 665 -25.93 -14.00 -2.27
C GLY A 665 -26.82 -13.23 -3.27
N LEU A 666 -27.69 -12.31 -2.83
CA LEU A 666 -28.70 -11.63 -3.69
C LEU A 666 -28.11 -10.81 -4.86
N THR A 667 -26.98 -10.15 -4.67
CA THR A 667 -26.25 -9.37 -5.70
C THR A 667 -25.02 -10.10 -6.22
N TYR A 668 -24.62 -11.14 -5.50
CA TYR A 668 -23.32 -11.77 -5.61
C TYR A 668 -23.19 -12.64 -6.88
N ASN A 669 -24.34 -13.08 -7.42
CA ASN A 669 -24.44 -13.76 -8.71
C ASN A 669 -24.47 -12.81 -9.93
N SER A 670 -24.55 -11.50 -9.72
CA SER A 670 -24.67 -10.49 -10.78
C SER A 670 -23.51 -9.50 -10.67
N VAL A 671 -22.49 -9.70 -11.49
CA VAL A 671 -21.29 -8.87 -11.47
C VAL A 671 -21.43 -7.78 -12.53
N GLY A 672 -21.40 -6.52 -12.11
CA GLY A 672 -21.44 -5.37 -13.01
C GLY A 672 -20.04 -4.93 -13.44
N THR A 673 -19.83 -3.64 -13.67
CA THR A 673 -18.57 -3.11 -14.22
C THR A 673 -17.73 -2.38 -13.17
N ILE A 674 -16.41 -2.43 -13.31
CA ILE A 674 -15.49 -1.46 -12.71
C ILE A 674 -15.17 -0.37 -13.75
N ALA A 675 -15.72 0.82 -13.56
CA ALA A 675 -15.53 1.97 -14.46
C ALA A 675 -14.57 2.99 -13.81
N LEU A 676 -13.39 3.12 -14.40
CA LEU A 676 -12.27 3.93 -13.92
C LEU A 676 -12.18 5.26 -14.67
N GLU A 677 -11.81 6.32 -13.95
CA GLU A 677 -11.49 7.63 -14.49
C GLU A 677 -9.99 7.92 -14.27
N ASN A 678 -9.61 9.07 -13.72
CA ASN A 678 -8.20 9.37 -13.49
C ASN A 678 -7.70 8.71 -12.20
N ILE A 679 -6.60 7.97 -12.28
CA ILE A 679 -5.95 7.36 -11.11
C ILE A 679 -4.47 7.71 -11.14
N ASN A 680 -3.95 8.27 -10.03
CA ASN A 680 -2.53 8.45 -9.77
C ASN A 680 -2.13 7.66 -8.52
N ALA A 681 -1.30 6.64 -8.69
CA ALA A 681 -0.92 5.71 -7.63
C ALA A 681 0.49 5.12 -7.81
N GLU A 682 1.00 4.49 -6.75
CA GLU A 682 2.23 3.69 -6.80
C GLU A 682 1.98 2.37 -7.55
N THR A 683 0.99 1.59 -7.13
CA THR A 683 0.52 0.40 -7.84
C THR A 683 -1.01 0.39 -7.96
N LEU A 684 -1.51 -0.38 -8.94
CA LEU A 684 -2.94 -0.60 -9.14
C LEU A 684 -3.23 -2.10 -9.23
N THR A 685 -4.12 -2.58 -8.37
CA THR A 685 -4.67 -3.94 -8.45
C THR A 685 -6.17 -3.85 -8.68
N VAL A 686 -6.65 -4.45 -9.77
CA VAL A 686 -8.07 -4.54 -10.09
C VAL A 686 -8.45 -6.01 -10.25
N ASP A 687 -9.32 -6.49 -9.38
CA ASP A 687 -9.86 -7.85 -9.40
C ASP A 687 -11.37 -7.84 -9.57
N SER A 688 -11.85 -8.37 -10.68
CA SER A 688 -13.25 -8.38 -11.05
C SER A 688 -13.58 -9.63 -11.86
N ALA A 689 -14.80 -10.14 -11.72
CA ALA A 689 -15.36 -11.01 -12.75
C ALA A 689 -16.17 -10.24 -13.82
N GLY A 690 -16.36 -8.94 -13.61
CA GLY A 690 -17.01 -8.02 -14.52
C GLY A 690 -16.02 -7.29 -15.42
N ALA A 691 -16.54 -6.44 -16.30
CA ALA A 691 -15.70 -5.66 -17.20
C ALA A 691 -14.90 -4.59 -16.45
N ILE A 692 -13.69 -4.29 -16.92
CA ILE A 692 -12.86 -3.17 -16.48
C ILE A 692 -12.82 -2.14 -17.60
N LEU A 693 -13.43 -0.98 -17.40
CA LEU A 693 -13.52 0.08 -18.41
C LEU A 693 -12.78 1.33 -17.92
N GLY A 694 -11.80 1.81 -18.69
CA GLY A 694 -11.03 3.02 -18.40
C GLY A 694 -11.43 4.18 -19.29
N ASN A 695 -12.13 5.16 -18.72
CA ASN A 695 -12.53 6.40 -19.41
C ASN A 695 -11.55 7.55 -19.17
N GLY A 696 -10.77 7.52 -18.08
CA GLY A 696 -9.72 8.48 -17.76
C GLY A 696 -8.31 7.90 -17.91
N ILE A 697 -7.29 8.68 -17.51
CA ILE A 697 -5.88 8.27 -17.61
C ILE A 697 -5.45 7.60 -16.30
N LEU A 698 -4.91 6.39 -16.41
CA LEU A 698 -4.29 5.68 -15.29
C LEU A 698 -2.79 5.95 -15.32
N THR A 699 -2.27 6.64 -14.31
CA THR A 699 -0.85 6.98 -14.15
C THR A 699 -0.28 6.21 -12.96
N ILE A 700 0.48 5.15 -13.25
CA ILE A 700 1.00 4.24 -12.24
C ILE A 700 2.53 4.32 -12.22
N ASN A 701 3.06 5.09 -11.27
CA ASN A 701 4.46 5.51 -11.27
C ASN A 701 5.40 4.55 -10.54
N GLY A 702 4.85 3.59 -9.80
CA GLY A 702 5.63 2.73 -8.93
C GLY A 702 6.41 1.65 -9.67
N THR A 703 7.27 0.96 -8.90
CA THR A 703 8.07 -0.16 -9.42
C THR A 703 7.35 -1.51 -9.31
N GLY A 704 6.25 -1.56 -8.58
CA GLY A 704 5.41 -2.76 -8.44
C GLY A 704 4.65 -3.12 -9.71
N ILE A 705 4.01 -4.29 -9.69
CA ILE A 705 3.25 -4.83 -10.82
C ILE A 705 1.81 -4.33 -10.73
N THR A 706 1.34 -3.65 -11.76
CA THR A 706 -0.10 -3.41 -11.94
C THR A 706 -0.76 -4.71 -12.37
N THR A 707 -1.83 -5.13 -11.69
CA THR A 707 -2.53 -6.38 -12.00
C THR A 707 -3.98 -6.10 -12.36
N LEU A 708 -4.44 -6.59 -13.52
CA LEU A 708 -5.83 -6.48 -13.95
C LEU A 708 -6.42 -7.87 -14.21
N ASN A 709 -7.51 -8.20 -13.51
CA ASN A 709 -8.28 -9.42 -13.70
C ASN A 709 -9.75 -9.07 -13.96
N ALA A 710 -10.27 -9.51 -15.10
CA ALA A 710 -11.69 -9.37 -15.49
C ALA A 710 -12.38 -10.73 -15.71
N GLY A 711 -11.74 -11.85 -15.35
CA GLY A 711 -12.25 -13.20 -15.61
C GLY A 711 -12.54 -13.42 -17.11
N ASN A 712 -13.82 -13.60 -17.45
CA ASN A 712 -14.30 -13.78 -18.83
C ASN A 712 -14.88 -12.49 -19.45
N SER A 713 -14.77 -11.35 -18.77
CA SER A 713 -15.29 -10.05 -19.22
C SER A 713 -14.20 -9.22 -19.94
N ASP A 714 -14.54 -8.04 -20.46
CA ASP A 714 -13.60 -7.21 -21.21
C ASP A 714 -12.74 -6.30 -20.31
N ILE A 715 -11.53 -5.99 -20.76
CA ILE A 715 -10.64 -4.95 -20.22
C ILE A 715 -10.40 -3.93 -21.33
N ILE A 716 -10.95 -2.73 -21.18
CA ILE A 716 -10.89 -1.70 -22.23
C ILE A 716 -10.31 -0.41 -21.63
N LEU A 717 -9.01 -0.19 -21.85
CA LEU A 717 -8.26 0.98 -21.39
C LEU A 717 -7.76 1.78 -22.62
N ASN A 718 -8.69 2.49 -23.27
CA ASN A 718 -8.44 3.17 -24.54
C ASN A 718 -7.67 4.50 -24.43
N GLN A 719 -7.47 5.02 -23.22
CA GLN A 719 -6.74 6.28 -23.01
C GLN A 719 -5.23 6.08 -23.06
N ASN A 720 -4.44 7.16 -23.18
CA ASN A 720 -2.98 7.09 -23.12
C ASN A 720 -2.52 6.91 -21.67
N ASN A 721 -2.70 5.70 -21.13
CA ASN A 721 -2.27 5.34 -19.78
C ASN A 721 -0.74 5.42 -19.65
N ASP A 722 -0.25 5.35 -18.43
CA ASP A 722 1.17 5.41 -18.12
C ASP A 722 1.50 4.29 -17.13
N PHE A 723 1.65 3.07 -17.67
CA PHE A 723 2.01 1.87 -16.93
C PHE A 723 3.50 1.58 -17.10
N ARG A 724 4.17 1.27 -15.99
CA ARG A 724 5.52 0.70 -16.04
C ARG A 724 5.51 -0.81 -16.29
N THR A 725 4.87 -1.55 -15.39
CA THR A 725 4.73 -3.01 -15.45
C THR A 725 3.27 -3.39 -15.27
N LEU A 726 2.76 -4.21 -16.19
CA LEU A 726 1.37 -4.64 -16.25
C LEU A 726 1.30 -6.16 -16.37
N SER A 727 0.41 -6.79 -15.61
CA SER A 727 0.06 -8.21 -15.73
C SER A 727 -1.45 -8.33 -15.90
N ILE A 728 -1.85 -9.07 -16.93
CA ILE A 728 -3.26 -9.37 -17.21
C ILE A 728 -3.54 -10.81 -16.80
N ASN A 729 -4.60 -11.03 -16.04
CA ASN A 729 -5.04 -12.37 -15.63
C ASN A 729 -6.54 -12.51 -15.88
N GLY A 730 -6.92 -12.84 -17.10
CA GLY A 730 -8.32 -12.86 -17.54
C GLY A 730 -8.65 -11.72 -18.51
N GLY A 731 -9.72 -11.90 -19.29
CA GLY A 731 -10.14 -10.94 -20.29
C GLY A 731 -10.60 -11.61 -21.59
N GLN A 732 -11.80 -11.26 -22.09
CA GLN A 732 -12.26 -11.66 -23.43
C GLN A 732 -11.77 -10.70 -24.51
N THR A 733 -11.91 -9.40 -24.30
CA THR A 733 -11.28 -8.36 -25.14
C THR A 733 -10.44 -7.48 -24.25
N VAL A 734 -9.12 -7.50 -24.45
CA VAL A 734 -8.16 -6.69 -23.71
C VAL A 734 -7.56 -5.67 -24.66
N ILE A 735 -7.85 -4.39 -24.43
CA ILE A 735 -7.31 -3.26 -25.18
C ILE A 735 -6.58 -2.33 -24.22
N ILE A 736 -5.28 -2.14 -24.43
CA ILE A 736 -4.42 -1.29 -23.61
C ILE A 736 -3.73 -0.27 -24.52
N ASN A 737 -4.00 1.00 -24.31
CA ASN A 737 -3.21 2.10 -24.87
C ASN A 737 -2.28 2.67 -23.80
N ASP A 738 -0.99 2.79 -24.12
CA ASP A 738 0.04 3.29 -23.21
C ASP A 738 0.90 4.39 -23.85
N ARG A 739 1.24 5.40 -23.06
CA ARG A 739 1.93 6.62 -23.49
C ARG A 739 3.45 6.46 -23.56
N ASN A 740 4.03 5.50 -22.85
CA ASN A 740 5.46 5.34 -22.65
C ASN A 740 5.88 3.89 -22.97
N ASP A 741 6.96 3.43 -22.34
CA ASP A 741 7.42 2.04 -22.41
C ASP A 741 6.58 1.18 -21.46
N ILE A 742 6.22 -0.04 -21.87
CA ILE A 742 5.42 -0.95 -21.06
C ILE A 742 6.07 -2.34 -20.97
N ASN A 743 6.11 -2.88 -19.76
CA ASN A 743 6.46 -4.28 -19.50
C ASN A 743 5.20 -5.09 -19.21
N LEU A 744 4.84 -6.03 -20.08
CA LEU A 744 3.63 -6.87 -19.99
C LEU A 744 3.78 -8.10 -19.07
N ASN A 745 4.95 -8.26 -18.44
CA ASN A 745 5.24 -9.32 -17.46
C ASN A 745 4.73 -10.71 -17.93
N ASN A 746 4.32 -11.56 -17.00
CA ASN A 746 3.53 -12.76 -17.30
C ASN A 746 2.06 -12.38 -17.39
N SER A 747 1.39 -12.78 -18.47
CA SER A 747 -0.02 -12.48 -18.71
C SER A 747 -0.78 -13.69 -19.28
N LEU A 748 -2.00 -13.89 -18.78
CA LEU A 748 -2.96 -14.91 -19.22
C LEU A 748 -4.23 -14.22 -19.70
N VAL A 749 -4.57 -14.36 -20.98
CA VAL A 749 -5.75 -13.72 -21.60
C VAL A 749 -6.60 -14.79 -22.28
N PHE A 750 -7.94 -14.67 -22.28
CA PHE A 750 -8.84 -15.69 -22.83
C PHE A 750 -9.53 -15.26 -24.14
N GLY A 751 -9.18 -14.12 -24.73
CA GLY A 751 -9.66 -13.71 -26.05
C GLY A 751 -8.68 -12.77 -26.74
N ASN A 752 -9.12 -11.66 -27.32
CA ASN A 752 -8.21 -10.79 -28.08
C ASN A 752 -7.36 -9.92 -27.14
N PHE A 753 -6.03 -9.97 -27.28
CA PHE A 753 -5.09 -9.15 -26.50
C PHE A 753 -4.40 -8.13 -27.40
N ASN A 754 -4.79 -6.85 -27.28
CA ASN A 754 -4.30 -5.75 -28.09
C ASN A 754 -3.62 -4.70 -27.20
N VAL A 755 -2.31 -4.52 -27.37
CA VAL A 755 -1.52 -3.51 -26.67
C VAL A 755 -0.90 -2.55 -27.69
N ASN A 756 -1.12 -1.26 -27.49
CA ASN A 756 -0.53 -0.18 -28.28
C ASN A 756 0.23 0.77 -27.35
N ALA A 757 1.56 0.73 -27.42
CA ALA A 757 2.44 1.58 -26.65
C ALA A 757 3.12 2.61 -27.56
N ARG A 758 3.37 3.81 -27.03
CA ARG A 758 4.20 4.80 -27.73
C ARG A 758 5.68 4.46 -27.68
N GLY A 759 6.14 3.92 -26.56
CA GLY A 759 7.52 3.51 -26.31
C GLY A 759 7.75 2.02 -26.55
N ASP A 760 8.79 1.48 -25.93
CA ASP A 760 9.18 0.08 -26.05
C ASP A 760 8.14 -0.86 -25.38
N ILE A 761 7.93 -2.04 -25.97
CA ILE A 761 7.14 -3.10 -25.35
C ILE A 761 8.08 -4.25 -24.98
N THR A 762 8.06 -4.64 -23.71
CA THR A 762 8.76 -5.84 -23.23
C THR A 762 7.76 -6.84 -22.67
N SER A 763 8.04 -8.15 -22.78
CA SER A 763 7.17 -9.18 -22.21
C SER A 763 7.94 -10.40 -21.71
N GLN A 764 7.32 -11.13 -20.78
CA GLN A 764 7.70 -12.51 -20.42
C GLN A 764 6.73 -13.48 -21.10
N ASP A 765 6.14 -14.43 -20.36
CA ASP A 765 5.18 -15.37 -20.93
C ASP A 765 3.81 -14.72 -21.12
N ILE A 766 3.34 -14.69 -22.37
CA ILE A 766 1.97 -14.31 -22.71
C ILE A 766 1.26 -15.54 -23.24
N VAL A 767 0.24 -15.99 -22.52
CA VAL A 767 -0.54 -17.19 -22.86
C VAL A 767 -1.96 -16.79 -23.21
N ASN A 768 -2.41 -17.15 -24.41
CA ASN A 768 -3.73 -16.84 -24.91
C ASN A 768 -4.44 -18.08 -25.54
N PRO A 769 -5.26 -18.81 -24.76
CA PRO A 769 -5.90 -20.06 -25.19
C PRO A 769 -7.03 -19.93 -26.22
N SER A 770 -7.50 -18.72 -26.53
CA SER A 770 -8.76 -18.57 -27.28
C SER A 770 -8.90 -17.29 -28.10
N GLY A 771 -7.84 -16.51 -28.26
CA GLY A 771 -7.82 -15.37 -29.17
C GLY A 771 -6.42 -15.01 -29.69
N SER A 772 -6.31 -13.81 -30.27
CA SER A 772 -5.07 -13.32 -30.88
C SER A 772 -4.25 -12.43 -29.94
N ILE A 773 -2.96 -12.32 -30.20
CA ILE A 773 -2.04 -11.37 -29.55
C ILE A 773 -1.60 -10.33 -30.58
N THR A 774 -1.82 -9.05 -30.30
CA THR A 774 -1.38 -7.93 -31.13
C THR A 774 -0.60 -6.93 -30.26
N LEU A 775 0.69 -6.75 -30.54
CA LEU A 775 1.53 -5.76 -29.86
C LEU A 775 2.02 -4.72 -30.87
N THR A 776 1.74 -3.45 -30.60
CA THR A 776 2.12 -2.33 -31.47
C THR A 776 2.94 -1.31 -30.69
N SER A 777 4.21 -1.11 -31.06
CA SER A 777 5.04 -0.01 -30.59
C SER A 777 5.16 1.06 -31.67
N THR A 778 4.59 2.24 -31.42
CA THR A 778 4.49 3.29 -32.46
C THR A 778 5.75 4.16 -32.61
N ASN A 779 6.61 4.25 -31.59
CA ASN A 779 7.91 4.93 -31.69
C ASN A 779 9.07 4.16 -31.01
N GLY A 780 8.86 2.90 -30.63
CA GLY A 780 9.86 2.09 -29.93
C GLY A 780 10.05 0.70 -30.55
N SER A 781 10.73 -0.16 -29.80
CA SER A 781 11.04 -1.55 -30.14
C SER A 781 10.12 -2.53 -29.39
N ILE A 782 10.10 -3.79 -29.83
CA ILE A 782 9.43 -4.89 -29.11
C ILE A 782 10.49 -5.93 -28.72
N ASP A 783 10.55 -6.32 -27.45
CA ASP A 783 11.44 -7.37 -26.94
C ASP A 783 10.66 -8.45 -26.18
N THR A 784 10.67 -9.67 -26.72
CA THR A 784 9.98 -10.84 -26.13
C THR A 784 10.96 -11.92 -25.64
N THR A 785 12.26 -11.58 -25.52
CA THR A 785 13.34 -12.55 -25.21
C THR A 785 13.20 -13.23 -23.85
N GLN A 786 12.43 -12.66 -22.92
CA GLN A 786 12.25 -13.18 -21.57
C GLN A 786 11.17 -14.25 -21.44
N GLY A 787 10.46 -14.62 -22.53
CA GLY A 787 9.41 -15.63 -22.45
C GLY A 787 8.88 -16.13 -23.80
N THR A 788 7.70 -16.75 -23.74
CA THR A 788 6.97 -17.26 -24.92
C THR A 788 5.66 -16.52 -25.11
N LEU A 789 5.42 -16.02 -26.33
CA LEU A 789 4.09 -15.58 -26.76
C LEU A 789 3.39 -16.78 -27.40
N ARG A 790 2.33 -17.27 -26.75
CA ARG A 790 1.64 -18.49 -27.15
C ARG A 790 0.16 -18.24 -27.33
N THR A 791 -0.34 -18.57 -28.52
CA THR A 791 -1.76 -18.77 -28.78
C THR A 791 -2.01 -20.25 -29.05
N PHE A 792 -2.86 -20.91 -28.26
CA PHE A 792 -3.18 -22.33 -28.45
C PHE A 792 -4.69 -22.52 -28.49
N SER A 793 -5.23 -23.32 -29.41
CA SER A 793 -6.69 -23.51 -29.52
C SER A 793 -7.04 -24.94 -29.93
N PHE A 794 -8.18 -25.46 -29.44
CA PHE A 794 -8.78 -26.69 -29.98
C PHE A 794 -9.42 -26.47 -31.37
N GLY A 795 -9.57 -25.22 -31.81
CA GLY A 795 -9.93 -24.83 -33.16
C GLY A 795 -8.71 -24.42 -33.98
N VAL A 796 -8.86 -23.34 -34.75
CA VAL A 796 -7.75 -22.64 -35.40
C VAL A 796 -7.00 -21.82 -34.34
N GLY A 797 -5.67 -21.86 -34.35
CA GLY A 797 -4.82 -21.08 -33.46
C GLY A 797 -5.05 -19.57 -33.63
N GLY A 798 -4.94 -18.81 -32.54
CA GLY A 798 -4.97 -17.35 -32.60
C GLY A 798 -3.80 -16.76 -33.38
N ALA A 799 -3.97 -15.61 -34.01
CA ALA A 799 -2.87 -14.93 -34.68
C ALA A 799 -1.94 -14.24 -33.67
N ILE A 800 -0.65 -14.12 -34.01
CA ILE A 800 0.33 -13.31 -33.27
C ILE A 800 0.85 -12.22 -34.23
N ALA A 801 0.59 -10.95 -33.92
CA ALA A 801 0.99 -9.81 -34.72
C ALA A 801 1.84 -8.83 -33.90
N LEU A 802 3.07 -8.57 -34.34
CA LEU A 802 4.01 -7.63 -33.70
C LEU A 802 4.39 -6.53 -34.70
N SER A 803 4.18 -5.27 -34.33
CA SER A 803 4.51 -4.11 -35.16
C SER A 803 5.32 -3.07 -34.39
N ALA A 804 6.53 -2.74 -34.86
CA ALA A 804 7.42 -1.77 -34.20
C ALA A 804 8.01 -0.76 -35.18
N GLN A 805 8.13 0.50 -34.75
CA GLN A 805 8.91 1.50 -35.48
C GLN A 805 10.43 1.27 -35.30
N GLY A 806 10.84 0.70 -34.17
CA GLY A 806 12.20 0.24 -33.89
C GLY A 806 12.37 -1.26 -34.19
N ASN A 807 13.29 -1.89 -33.48
CA ASN A 807 13.63 -3.31 -33.67
C ASN A 807 12.57 -4.23 -33.05
N ILE A 808 12.52 -5.48 -33.51
CA ILE A 808 11.80 -6.57 -32.83
C ILE A 808 12.81 -7.67 -32.47
N THR A 809 13.04 -7.90 -31.17
CA THR A 809 13.90 -8.98 -30.67
C THR A 809 13.03 -10.07 -30.04
N LEU A 810 13.19 -11.31 -30.49
CA LEU A 810 12.24 -12.39 -30.23
C LEU A 810 12.80 -13.46 -29.29
N GLY A 811 11.98 -13.85 -28.32
CA GLY A 811 12.04 -15.14 -27.64
C GLY A 811 11.35 -16.22 -28.47
N ASN A 812 10.41 -16.95 -27.86
CA ASN A 812 9.62 -17.96 -28.57
C ASN A 812 8.25 -17.41 -29.00
N LEU A 813 7.86 -17.64 -30.26
CA LEU A 813 6.51 -17.38 -30.75
C LEU A 813 5.84 -18.69 -31.14
N ASP A 814 4.65 -18.96 -30.59
CA ASP A 814 3.96 -20.25 -30.75
C ASP A 814 2.46 -20.09 -31.05
N ALA A 815 2.09 -20.13 -32.34
CA ALA A 815 0.73 -19.98 -32.82
C ALA A 815 0.14 -21.31 -33.31
N ARG A 816 -0.39 -22.13 -32.40
CA ARG A 816 -0.88 -23.49 -32.72
C ARG A 816 -2.38 -23.69 -32.55
N GLY A 817 -2.94 -24.60 -33.33
CA GLY A 817 -4.30 -25.10 -33.12
C GLY A 817 -4.51 -26.53 -33.62
N VAL A 818 -5.54 -27.22 -33.12
CA VAL A 818 -5.86 -28.57 -33.58
C VAL A 818 -6.42 -28.56 -35.00
N ASN A 819 -7.28 -27.59 -35.32
CA ASN A 819 -7.94 -27.47 -36.62
C ASN A 819 -7.26 -26.44 -37.55
N GLY A 820 -6.08 -25.94 -37.19
CA GLY A 820 -5.30 -25.01 -38.01
C GLY A 820 -4.32 -24.18 -37.19
N GLY A 821 -3.19 -23.78 -37.76
CA GLY A 821 -2.24 -22.86 -37.14
C GLY A 821 -2.76 -21.42 -37.18
N GLY A 822 -2.26 -20.57 -36.28
CA GLY A 822 -2.53 -19.12 -36.34
C GLY A 822 -1.47 -18.38 -37.14
N ASN A 823 -1.83 -17.33 -37.86
CA ASN A 823 -0.85 -16.54 -38.62
C ASN A 823 0.11 -15.80 -37.69
N ILE A 824 1.37 -15.70 -38.09
CA ILE A 824 2.37 -14.86 -37.40
C ILE A 824 2.77 -13.72 -38.34
N THR A 825 2.59 -12.48 -37.92
CA THR A 825 2.95 -11.29 -38.71
C THR A 825 3.88 -10.40 -37.91
N LEU A 826 5.09 -10.17 -38.44
CA LEU A 826 6.12 -9.35 -37.82
C LEU A 826 6.46 -8.18 -38.75
N THR A 827 6.29 -6.96 -38.27
CA THR A 827 6.57 -5.74 -39.05
C THR A 827 7.46 -4.80 -38.25
N SER A 828 8.64 -4.50 -38.76
CA SER A 828 9.60 -3.58 -38.16
C SER A 828 10.11 -2.60 -39.22
N GLN A 829 10.35 -1.35 -38.83
CA GLN A 829 11.11 -0.42 -39.68
C GLN A 829 12.63 -0.53 -39.44
N GLY A 830 13.05 -1.36 -38.49
CA GLY A 830 14.45 -1.69 -38.20
C GLY A 830 14.70 -3.19 -38.36
N ARG A 831 15.47 -3.77 -37.44
CA ARG A 831 15.86 -5.19 -37.46
C ARG A 831 14.87 -6.08 -36.73
N ILE A 832 14.57 -7.26 -37.31
CA ILE A 832 13.94 -8.39 -36.62
C ILE A 832 15.01 -9.44 -36.31
N ALA A 833 15.17 -9.80 -35.04
CA ALA A 833 16.20 -10.74 -34.59
C ALA A 833 15.64 -11.81 -33.66
N ALA A 834 16.07 -13.06 -33.86
CA ALA A 834 15.76 -14.18 -32.99
C ALA A 834 17.01 -15.03 -32.75
N ALA A 835 17.20 -15.48 -31.51
CA ALA A 835 18.36 -16.27 -31.11
C ALA A 835 17.97 -17.41 -30.16
N ASN A 836 18.42 -18.64 -30.45
CA ASN A 836 18.21 -19.82 -29.60
C ASN A 836 16.72 -20.12 -29.29
N GLY A 837 15.84 -19.97 -30.28
CA GLY A 837 14.39 -20.09 -30.08
C GLY A 837 13.65 -20.60 -31.31
N PHE A 838 12.32 -20.45 -31.29
CA PHE A 838 11.48 -20.78 -32.44
C PHE A 838 10.38 -19.74 -32.70
N ILE A 839 10.06 -19.56 -33.97
CA ILE A 839 8.88 -18.86 -34.48
C ILE A 839 8.06 -19.91 -35.21
N ARG A 840 6.94 -20.33 -34.61
CA ARG A 840 6.19 -21.49 -35.10
C ARG A 840 4.71 -21.18 -35.27
N SER A 841 4.20 -21.41 -36.49
CA SER A 841 2.78 -21.61 -36.76
C SER A 841 2.54 -23.06 -37.16
N SER A 842 1.71 -23.81 -36.43
CA SER A 842 1.48 -25.22 -36.76
C SER A 842 0.14 -25.78 -36.30
N THR A 843 -0.23 -26.93 -36.86
CA THR A 843 -1.27 -27.77 -36.27
C THR A 843 -0.74 -28.54 -35.05
N MET A 844 -1.62 -29.08 -34.19
CA MET A 844 -1.21 -29.79 -32.96
C MET A 844 -1.24 -31.32 -33.04
N SER A 845 -1.98 -31.91 -33.99
CA SER A 845 -2.26 -33.35 -34.01
C SER A 845 -2.22 -33.94 -35.43
N PRO A 846 -1.71 -35.18 -35.62
CA PRO A 846 -1.71 -35.90 -36.89
C PRO A 846 -3.07 -36.52 -37.25
N SER A 847 -4.18 -35.87 -36.92
CA SER A 847 -5.52 -36.34 -37.28
C SER A 847 -5.85 -36.07 -38.74
N SER A 848 -6.63 -36.96 -39.36
CA SER A 848 -7.16 -36.79 -40.73
C SER A 848 -7.99 -35.52 -40.93
N ASP A 849 -8.49 -34.93 -39.84
CA ASP A 849 -9.39 -33.77 -39.82
C ASP A 849 -8.67 -32.45 -39.51
N SER A 850 -7.32 -32.43 -39.48
CA SER A 850 -6.55 -31.20 -39.20
C SER A 850 -6.64 -30.19 -40.35
N GLY A 851 -6.81 -28.90 -40.04
CA GLY A 851 -6.76 -27.83 -41.04
C GLY A 851 -5.35 -27.41 -41.45
N GLN A 852 -5.24 -26.28 -42.17
CA GLN A 852 -3.98 -25.73 -42.68
C GLN A 852 -3.15 -25.06 -41.57
N ALA A 853 -1.82 -25.11 -41.67
CA ALA A 853 -0.96 -24.28 -40.82
C ALA A 853 -1.09 -22.80 -41.22
N GLY A 854 -0.83 -21.89 -40.30
CA GLY A 854 -0.91 -20.45 -40.56
C GLY A 854 0.35 -19.95 -41.26
N ASP A 855 0.21 -18.85 -42.00
CA ASP A 855 1.33 -18.21 -42.70
C ASP A 855 2.22 -17.44 -41.71
N ILE A 856 3.50 -17.32 -42.05
CA ILE A 856 4.45 -16.46 -41.33
C ILE A 856 4.96 -15.37 -42.27
N THR A 857 4.68 -14.11 -41.94
CA THR A 857 5.10 -12.95 -42.73
C THR A 857 6.02 -12.06 -41.91
N ILE A 858 7.21 -11.77 -42.44
CA ILE A 858 8.22 -10.92 -41.82
C ILE A 858 8.55 -9.77 -42.77
N GLN A 859 8.36 -8.54 -42.30
CA GLN A 859 8.73 -7.31 -43.01
C GLN A 859 9.67 -6.48 -42.13
N ALA A 860 10.89 -6.21 -42.60
CA ALA A 860 11.92 -5.51 -41.84
C ALA A 860 12.88 -4.70 -42.73
N GLU A 861 13.73 -3.88 -42.12
CA GLU A 861 14.96 -3.41 -42.77
C GLU A 861 15.96 -4.57 -42.85
N SER A 862 16.11 -5.34 -41.77
CA SER A 862 17.01 -6.50 -41.71
C SER A 862 16.41 -7.65 -40.90
N VAL A 863 16.69 -8.90 -41.28
CA VAL A 863 16.27 -10.10 -40.54
C VAL A 863 17.49 -10.94 -40.19
N SER A 864 17.60 -11.36 -38.93
CA SER A 864 18.72 -12.20 -38.48
C SER A 864 18.25 -13.30 -37.54
N LEU A 865 18.53 -14.54 -37.93
CA LEU A 865 18.18 -15.75 -37.21
C LEU A 865 19.48 -16.47 -36.82
N THR A 866 19.69 -16.70 -35.52
CA THR A 866 20.85 -17.44 -35.03
C THR A 866 20.40 -18.63 -34.18
N ASN A 867 20.77 -19.86 -34.55
CA ASN A 867 20.30 -21.08 -33.89
C ASN A 867 18.77 -21.04 -33.64
N THR A 868 18.00 -20.67 -34.67
CA THR A 868 16.55 -20.42 -34.57
C THR A 868 15.78 -21.23 -35.59
N ILE A 869 14.62 -21.74 -35.18
CA ILE A 869 13.69 -22.46 -36.05
C ILE A 869 12.51 -21.54 -36.41
N LEU A 870 12.38 -21.18 -37.68
CA LEU A 870 11.21 -20.52 -38.26
C LEU A 870 10.40 -21.56 -39.05
N SER A 871 9.20 -21.90 -38.58
CA SER A 871 8.42 -23.02 -39.13
C SER A 871 6.93 -22.75 -39.25
N ALA A 872 6.40 -22.94 -40.46
CA ALA A 872 4.97 -22.92 -40.77
C ALA A 872 4.44 -24.33 -41.12
N SER A 873 4.94 -25.34 -40.40
CA SER A 873 4.69 -26.76 -40.71
C SER A 873 3.33 -27.26 -40.22
N THR A 874 2.79 -28.27 -40.90
CA THR A 874 1.57 -28.98 -40.48
C THR A 874 1.90 -30.42 -40.06
N PHE A 875 1.31 -30.85 -38.95
CA PHE A 875 1.44 -32.21 -38.44
C PHE A 875 0.32 -33.14 -38.90
N GLY A 876 -0.68 -32.64 -39.64
CA GLY A 876 -1.78 -33.45 -40.16
C GLY A 876 -2.00 -33.25 -41.67
N SER A 877 -3.19 -33.59 -42.18
CA SER A 877 -3.51 -33.66 -43.62
C SER A 877 -3.64 -32.32 -44.35
N GLY A 878 -3.70 -31.19 -43.63
CA GLY A 878 -3.81 -29.85 -44.24
C GLY A 878 -2.51 -29.36 -44.87
N LYS A 879 -2.57 -28.33 -45.73
CA LYS A 879 -1.39 -27.66 -46.33
C LYS A 879 -0.54 -26.97 -45.25
N GLY A 880 0.79 -26.99 -45.41
CA GLY A 880 1.70 -26.14 -44.64
C GLY A 880 1.51 -24.65 -44.98
N GLY A 881 1.79 -23.77 -44.01
CA GLY A 881 1.71 -22.33 -44.21
C GLY A 881 2.89 -21.81 -45.02
N THR A 882 2.70 -20.67 -45.68
CA THR A 882 3.73 -19.98 -46.45
C THR A 882 4.61 -19.15 -45.53
N ILE A 883 5.92 -19.15 -45.76
CA ILE A 883 6.86 -18.24 -45.09
C ILE A 883 7.30 -17.17 -46.07
N THR A 884 6.97 -15.91 -45.78
CA THR A 884 7.37 -14.75 -46.59
C THR A 884 8.28 -13.84 -45.77
N ILE A 885 9.50 -13.59 -46.25
CA ILE A 885 10.48 -12.70 -45.63
C ILE A 885 10.83 -11.57 -46.61
N ASN A 886 10.47 -10.34 -46.25
CA ASN A 886 10.82 -9.14 -47.00
C ASN A 886 11.74 -8.27 -46.14
N ALA A 887 13.01 -8.18 -46.52
CA ALA A 887 14.00 -7.33 -45.87
C ALA A 887 14.52 -6.25 -46.83
N GLY A 888 14.74 -5.04 -46.36
CA GLY A 888 15.33 -3.97 -47.18
C GLY A 888 16.82 -4.20 -47.48
N GLU A 889 17.59 -4.57 -46.47
CA GLU A 889 19.04 -4.71 -46.53
C GLU A 889 19.47 -6.17 -46.58
N PHE A 890 19.24 -6.95 -45.51
CA PHE A 890 19.70 -8.34 -45.48
C PHE A 890 18.79 -9.31 -44.73
N VAL A 891 18.89 -10.58 -45.13
CA VAL A 891 18.43 -11.74 -44.38
C VAL A 891 19.65 -12.59 -44.05
N GLU A 892 19.86 -12.90 -42.78
CA GLU A 892 21.02 -13.66 -42.30
C GLU A 892 20.59 -14.83 -41.42
N LEU A 893 21.04 -16.04 -41.78
CA LEU A 893 20.86 -17.28 -41.02
C LEU A 893 22.23 -17.80 -40.56
N LEU A 894 22.40 -17.94 -39.25
CA LEU A 894 23.66 -18.37 -38.63
C LEU A 894 23.43 -19.59 -37.73
N ASN A 895 24.45 -20.44 -37.65
CA ASN A 895 24.62 -21.50 -36.65
C ASN A 895 23.40 -22.42 -36.56
N ASP A 896 23.24 -23.32 -37.54
CA ASP A 896 22.17 -24.33 -37.57
C ASP A 896 20.73 -23.75 -37.55
N SER A 897 20.55 -22.51 -38.02
CA SER A 897 19.20 -21.92 -38.15
C SER A 897 18.39 -22.63 -39.25
N LEU A 898 17.10 -22.84 -39.02
CA LEU A 898 16.22 -23.55 -39.94
C LEU A 898 15.00 -22.69 -40.30
N VAL A 899 14.80 -22.44 -41.59
CA VAL A 899 13.54 -21.89 -42.13
C VAL A 899 12.86 -23.00 -42.90
N LEU A 900 11.71 -23.49 -42.41
CA LEU A 900 11.16 -24.76 -42.86
C LEU A 900 9.64 -24.76 -43.00
N THR A 901 9.15 -25.26 -44.12
CA THR A 901 7.76 -25.67 -44.31
C THR A 901 7.70 -27.19 -44.54
N THR A 902 7.10 -27.92 -43.61
CA THR A 902 6.98 -29.39 -43.71
C THR A 902 5.58 -29.90 -43.49
N THR A 903 5.29 -31.05 -44.09
CA THR A 903 4.12 -31.87 -43.79
C THR A 903 4.54 -33.25 -43.29
N THR A 904 3.84 -33.77 -42.29
CA THR A 904 4.09 -35.13 -41.78
C THR A 904 3.06 -36.16 -42.26
N GLU A 905 1.94 -35.69 -42.84
CA GLU A 905 0.88 -36.53 -43.41
C GLU A 905 0.69 -36.21 -44.92
N ASN A 906 -0.53 -36.33 -45.45
CA ASN A 906 -0.82 -36.20 -46.89
C ASN A 906 -0.90 -34.76 -47.44
N GLY A 907 -0.66 -33.74 -46.61
CA GLY A 907 -0.77 -32.33 -47.03
C GLY A 907 0.42 -31.87 -47.89
N ASP A 908 0.17 -30.88 -48.75
CA ASP A 908 1.24 -30.19 -49.49
C ASP A 908 2.05 -29.28 -48.55
N ALA A 909 3.37 -29.21 -48.74
CA ALA A 909 4.20 -28.27 -47.99
C ALA A 909 3.95 -26.82 -48.46
N GLY A 910 4.09 -25.88 -47.53
CA GLY A 910 3.97 -24.45 -47.83
C GLY A 910 5.17 -23.92 -48.60
N ASP A 911 5.02 -22.80 -49.29
CA ASP A 911 6.10 -22.18 -50.04
C ASP A 911 6.97 -21.29 -49.14
N ILE A 912 8.21 -21.03 -49.56
CA ILE A 912 9.10 -20.06 -48.92
C ILE A 912 9.48 -18.99 -49.95
N GLU A 913 9.19 -17.73 -49.62
CA GLU A 913 9.52 -16.57 -50.44
C GLU A 913 10.39 -15.59 -49.66
N ILE A 914 11.55 -15.23 -50.23
CA ILE A 914 12.47 -14.26 -49.64
C ILE A 914 12.82 -13.18 -50.64
N THR A 915 12.57 -11.93 -50.27
CA THR A 915 13.01 -10.75 -51.02
C THR A 915 13.93 -9.90 -50.14
N THR A 916 15.15 -9.61 -50.60
CA THR A 916 16.17 -8.88 -49.83
C THR A 916 17.18 -8.18 -50.75
N SER A 917 18.05 -7.32 -50.22
CA SER A 917 19.25 -6.93 -50.97
C SER A 917 20.32 -8.02 -50.87
N GLN A 918 20.56 -8.55 -49.67
CA GLN A 918 21.56 -9.58 -49.41
C GLN A 918 20.97 -10.78 -48.65
N LEU A 919 21.31 -12.00 -49.06
CA LEU A 919 20.97 -13.23 -48.32
C LEU A 919 22.25 -13.96 -47.91
N ASN A 920 22.38 -14.25 -46.62
CA ASN A 920 23.53 -14.89 -46.01
C ASN A 920 23.11 -16.15 -45.25
N ILE A 921 23.66 -17.31 -45.60
CA ILE A 921 23.33 -18.61 -44.97
C ILE A 921 24.63 -19.32 -44.57
N PHE A 922 24.93 -19.37 -43.27
CA PHE A 922 26.21 -19.89 -42.77
C PHE A 922 26.08 -20.98 -41.71
N ASN A 923 27.17 -21.74 -41.59
CA ASN A 923 27.47 -22.62 -40.47
C ASN A 923 26.33 -23.62 -40.18
N GLY A 924 25.92 -24.39 -41.19
CA GLY A 924 24.91 -25.44 -41.08
C GLY A 924 23.46 -24.95 -41.20
N SER A 925 23.24 -23.65 -41.43
CA SER A 925 21.89 -23.10 -41.55
C SER A 925 21.22 -23.51 -42.87
N GLN A 926 19.90 -23.74 -42.83
CA GLN A 926 19.14 -24.26 -43.96
C GLN A 926 17.82 -23.52 -44.17
N ILE A 927 17.47 -23.34 -45.44
CA ILE A 927 16.13 -22.95 -45.88
C ILE A 927 15.58 -24.12 -46.68
N GLY A 928 14.44 -24.66 -46.26
CA GLY A 928 13.94 -25.88 -46.87
C GLY A 928 12.44 -26.06 -46.86
N THR A 929 11.98 -26.88 -47.78
CA THR A 929 10.59 -27.35 -47.82
C THR A 929 10.62 -28.87 -47.97
N ALA A 930 9.81 -29.60 -47.22
CA ALA A 930 9.76 -31.05 -47.41
C ALA A 930 8.38 -31.68 -47.22
N THR A 931 8.11 -32.74 -47.97
CA THR A 931 6.90 -33.57 -47.89
C THR A 931 7.26 -35.02 -47.55
N VAL A 932 6.39 -35.73 -46.82
CA VAL A 932 6.63 -37.11 -46.35
C VAL A 932 5.74 -38.16 -47.06
N ASN A 933 4.49 -37.84 -47.41
CA ASN A 933 3.54 -38.79 -48.02
C ASN A 933 3.10 -38.35 -49.43
N GLN A 934 1.79 -38.15 -49.66
CA GLN A 934 1.24 -37.93 -51.01
C GLN A 934 1.29 -36.47 -51.48
N GLY A 935 1.41 -35.51 -50.56
CA GLY A 935 1.40 -34.08 -50.89
C GLY A 935 2.67 -33.63 -51.62
N ALA A 936 2.56 -32.59 -52.43
CA ALA A 936 3.70 -31.98 -53.12
C ALA A 936 4.60 -31.20 -52.14
N GLY A 937 5.90 -31.14 -52.44
CA GLY A 937 6.83 -30.23 -51.78
C GLY A 937 6.55 -28.78 -52.17
N GLY A 938 6.75 -27.86 -51.22
CA GLY A 938 6.64 -26.42 -51.47
C GLY A 938 7.81 -25.90 -52.30
N ASN A 939 7.63 -24.76 -52.96
CA ASN A 939 8.68 -24.12 -53.72
C ASN A 939 9.48 -23.15 -52.84
N ILE A 940 10.73 -22.91 -53.23
CA ILE A 940 11.58 -21.87 -52.64
C ILE A 940 11.88 -20.84 -53.72
N THR A 941 11.46 -19.60 -53.48
CA THR A 941 11.74 -18.45 -54.36
C THR A 941 12.55 -17.39 -53.61
N ILE A 942 13.73 -17.06 -54.12
CA ILE A 942 14.63 -16.06 -53.52
C ILE A 942 14.96 -14.99 -54.55
N ASN A 943 14.67 -13.74 -54.21
CA ASN A 943 15.02 -12.56 -54.98
C ASN A 943 15.94 -11.67 -54.13
N ALA A 944 17.24 -11.74 -54.38
CA ALA A 944 18.22 -10.87 -53.74
C ALA A 944 18.71 -9.82 -54.73
N SER A 945 18.48 -8.51 -54.50
CA SER A 945 18.84 -7.51 -55.51
C SER A 945 20.35 -7.29 -55.68
N ASP A 946 21.19 -7.80 -54.77
CA ASP A 946 22.65 -7.68 -54.79
C ASP A 946 23.32 -9.07 -54.69
N THR A 947 23.46 -9.62 -53.48
CA THR A 947 24.27 -10.83 -53.27
C THR A 947 23.54 -11.94 -52.51
N ILE A 948 23.84 -13.18 -52.88
CA ILE A 948 23.51 -14.38 -52.10
C ILE A 948 24.82 -15.10 -51.77
N ARG A 949 25.06 -15.37 -50.49
CA ARG A 949 26.23 -16.10 -50.02
C ARG A 949 25.82 -17.25 -49.12
N ILE A 950 26.20 -18.46 -49.50
CA ILE A 950 25.96 -19.69 -48.73
C ILE A 950 27.33 -20.30 -48.45
N ALA A 951 27.67 -20.51 -47.18
CA ALA A 951 29.01 -20.99 -46.83
C ALA A 951 29.06 -21.90 -45.61
N GLY A 952 29.89 -22.95 -45.70
CA GLY A 952 30.24 -23.81 -44.58
C GLY A 952 29.22 -24.89 -44.26
N THR A 953 29.56 -25.70 -43.27
CA THR A 953 28.72 -26.75 -42.66
C THR A 953 28.46 -26.43 -41.19
N SER A 954 27.59 -27.20 -40.54
CA SER A 954 27.46 -27.24 -39.08
C SER A 954 28.81 -27.52 -38.42
N ALA A 955 28.89 -27.22 -37.12
CA ALA A 955 30.13 -27.36 -36.36
C ALA A 955 30.69 -28.80 -36.32
N ASP A 956 29.83 -29.82 -36.48
CA ASP A 956 30.22 -31.22 -36.58
C ASP A 956 30.60 -31.68 -38.01
N GLY A 957 30.47 -30.79 -39.00
CA GLY A 957 30.74 -31.08 -40.41
C GLY A 957 29.63 -31.86 -41.12
N GLN A 958 28.53 -32.18 -40.43
CA GLN A 958 27.53 -33.14 -40.92
C GLN A 958 26.40 -32.51 -41.73
N VAL A 959 26.09 -31.24 -41.47
CA VAL A 959 24.95 -30.54 -42.05
C VAL A 959 25.46 -29.41 -42.94
N PRO A 960 25.29 -29.47 -44.26
CA PRO A 960 25.69 -28.37 -45.14
C PRO A 960 24.76 -27.18 -44.97
N SER A 961 25.32 -25.96 -45.09
CA SER A 961 24.51 -24.76 -45.26
C SER A 961 23.90 -24.77 -46.65
N GLY A 962 22.62 -24.38 -46.79
CA GLY A 962 22.00 -24.51 -48.10
C GLY A 962 20.52 -24.27 -48.23
N LEU A 963 20.06 -24.54 -49.46
CA LEU A 963 18.67 -24.48 -49.88
C LEU A 963 18.21 -25.88 -50.29
N PHE A 964 17.08 -26.35 -49.74
CA PHE A 964 16.66 -27.73 -49.89
C PHE A 964 15.17 -27.87 -50.16
N THR A 965 14.79 -28.36 -51.33
CA THR A 965 13.45 -28.89 -51.57
C THR A 965 13.51 -30.42 -51.59
N ALA A 966 12.59 -31.07 -50.88
CA ALA A 966 12.66 -32.53 -50.72
C ALA A 966 11.29 -33.24 -50.73
N ALA A 967 11.21 -34.34 -51.47
CA ALA A 967 10.27 -35.42 -51.18
C ALA A 967 10.99 -36.50 -50.37
N LEU A 968 10.57 -36.73 -49.13
CA LEU A 968 11.24 -37.63 -48.18
C LEU A 968 10.98 -39.11 -48.48
N PRO A 969 11.74 -40.05 -47.90
CA PRO A 969 11.56 -41.48 -48.15
C PRO A 969 10.13 -41.95 -47.89
N GLY A 970 9.52 -42.62 -48.87
CA GLY A 970 8.12 -43.07 -48.80
C GLY A 970 7.10 -42.10 -49.39
N SER A 971 7.52 -40.89 -49.80
CA SER A 971 6.64 -39.93 -50.47
C SER A 971 6.29 -40.36 -51.90
N THR A 972 5.04 -40.15 -52.32
CA THR A 972 4.63 -40.25 -53.73
C THR A 972 4.44 -38.86 -54.37
N GLY A 973 4.63 -37.79 -53.59
CA GLY A 973 4.54 -36.41 -54.05
C GLY A 973 5.81 -35.98 -54.79
N ILE A 974 5.67 -34.97 -55.66
CA ILE A 974 6.82 -34.33 -56.31
C ILE A 974 7.56 -33.42 -55.33
N ALA A 975 8.88 -33.33 -55.44
CA ALA A 975 9.64 -32.31 -54.72
C ALA A 975 9.40 -30.93 -55.36
N GLY A 976 9.45 -29.86 -54.56
CA GLY A 976 9.23 -28.50 -55.06
C GLY A 976 10.43 -27.92 -55.80
N ASP A 977 10.20 -26.85 -56.55
CA ASP A 977 11.18 -26.16 -57.35
C ASP A 977 11.96 -25.10 -56.54
N LEU A 978 13.18 -24.82 -57.00
CA LEU A 978 14.08 -23.80 -56.48
C LEU A 978 14.30 -22.71 -57.54
N ALA A 979 13.88 -21.48 -57.26
CA ALA A 979 14.10 -20.33 -58.13
C ALA A 979 14.89 -19.24 -57.40
N ILE A 980 16.04 -18.84 -57.96
CA ILE A 980 16.94 -17.85 -57.36
C ILE A 980 17.27 -16.77 -58.38
N ALA A 981 17.16 -15.51 -57.96
CA ALA A 981 17.60 -14.35 -58.73
C ALA A 981 18.52 -13.44 -57.90
N SER A 982 19.70 -13.10 -58.44
CA SER A 982 20.61 -12.11 -57.83
C SER A 982 21.61 -11.47 -58.78
N GLN A 983 22.39 -10.47 -58.33
CA GLN A 983 23.57 -10.03 -59.08
C GLN A 983 24.72 -11.01 -58.94
N THR A 984 25.04 -11.40 -57.71
CA THR A 984 26.07 -12.39 -57.42
C THR A 984 25.52 -13.53 -56.58
N LEU A 985 25.92 -14.76 -56.90
CA LEU A 985 25.71 -15.96 -56.07
C LEU A 985 27.07 -16.58 -55.75
N SER A 986 27.40 -16.70 -54.46
CA SER A 986 28.62 -17.33 -53.95
C SER A 986 28.28 -18.55 -53.09
N LEU A 987 28.80 -19.71 -53.48
CA LEU A 987 28.71 -20.98 -52.78
C LEU A 987 30.12 -21.40 -52.33
N GLU A 988 30.32 -21.57 -51.03
CA GLU A 988 31.66 -21.77 -50.47
C GLU A 988 31.69 -22.91 -49.43
N ASN A 989 32.77 -23.68 -49.41
CA ASN A 989 33.16 -24.57 -48.30
C ASN A 989 32.07 -25.59 -47.89
N GLY A 990 31.65 -26.46 -48.80
CA GLY A 990 30.70 -27.55 -48.55
C GLY A 990 29.23 -27.14 -48.59
N SER A 991 28.92 -25.95 -49.12
CA SER A 991 27.54 -25.47 -49.25
C SER A 991 26.75 -26.20 -50.35
N GLN A 992 25.41 -26.21 -50.26
CA GLN A 992 24.56 -26.97 -51.17
C GLN A 992 23.28 -26.23 -51.59
N ILE A 993 22.94 -26.31 -52.88
CA ILE A 993 21.60 -26.02 -53.42
C ILE A 993 21.05 -27.33 -53.99
N SER A 994 19.92 -27.80 -53.48
CA SER A 994 19.45 -29.15 -53.77
C SER A 994 17.94 -29.28 -53.90
N ALA A 995 17.47 -29.85 -55.01
CA ALA A 995 16.09 -30.31 -55.18
C ALA A 995 16.05 -31.84 -55.33
N ARG A 996 15.58 -32.54 -54.31
CA ARG A 996 15.70 -34.01 -54.20
C ARG A 996 14.38 -34.74 -54.04
N SER A 997 14.26 -35.93 -54.61
CA SER A 997 13.21 -36.88 -54.30
C SER A 997 13.78 -38.23 -53.86
N LYS A 998 13.55 -38.59 -52.59
CA LYS A 998 13.85 -39.93 -52.04
C LYS A 998 12.64 -40.87 -52.10
N GLY A 999 11.55 -40.40 -52.71
CA GLY A 999 10.29 -41.12 -52.88
C GLY A 999 10.09 -41.62 -54.31
N GLU A 1000 8.83 -41.86 -54.67
CA GLU A 1000 8.41 -42.24 -56.03
C GLU A 1000 8.14 -41.03 -56.94
N GLY A 1001 8.03 -39.82 -56.37
CA GLY A 1001 7.80 -38.59 -57.13
C GLY A 1001 9.07 -38.04 -57.80
N ASN A 1002 8.88 -37.12 -58.74
CA ASN A 1002 9.98 -36.44 -59.45
C ASN A 1002 10.74 -35.48 -58.52
N ALA A 1003 12.02 -35.26 -58.83
CA ALA A 1003 12.79 -34.16 -58.25
C ALA A 1003 12.36 -32.81 -58.85
N GLY A 1004 12.43 -31.75 -58.06
CA GLY A 1004 12.14 -30.39 -58.51
C GLY A 1004 13.23 -29.80 -59.39
N GLN A 1005 12.90 -28.76 -60.14
CA GLN A 1005 13.81 -27.99 -60.97
C GLN A 1005 14.59 -26.96 -60.14
N ILE A 1006 15.85 -26.71 -60.53
CA ILE A 1006 16.64 -25.57 -60.04
C ILE A 1006 16.80 -24.56 -61.18
N THR A 1007 16.40 -23.32 -60.94
CA THR A 1007 16.58 -22.18 -61.86
C THR A 1007 17.35 -21.06 -61.18
N LEU A 1008 18.54 -20.75 -61.71
CA LEU A 1008 19.42 -19.68 -61.23
C LEU A 1008 19.52 -18.58 -62.28
N THR A 1009 19.05 -17.38 -61.92
CA THR A 1009 19.10 -16.16 -62.76
C THR A 1009 20.04 -15.15 -62.13
N ILE A 1010 21.32 -15.23 -62.48
CA ILE A 1010 22.38 -14.39 -61.95
C ILE A 1010 22.74 -13.34 -63.00
N THR A 1011 22.86 -12.06 -62.64
CA THR A 1011 23.10 -11.01 -63.64
C THR A 1011 24.57 -10.63 -63.80
N ASP A 1012 25.41 -10.87 -62.79
CA ASP A 1012 26.86 -10.68 -62.85
C ASP A 1012 27.56 -12.04 -62.76
N ARG A 1013 27.72 -12.60 -61.56
CA ARG A 1013 28.62 -13.74 -61.36
C ARG A 1013 28.12 -14.84 -60.43
N LEU A 1014 28.26 -16.09 -60.87
CA LEU A 1014 28.17 -17.28 -60.04
C LEU A 1014 29.59 -17.76 -59.67
N ILE A 1015 29.89 -17.87 -58.38
CA ILE A 1015 31.11 -18.50 -57.85
C ILE A 1015 30.70 -19.72 -57.02
N ALA A 1016 31.29 -20.88 -57.32
CA ALA A 1016 31.26 -22.04 -56.45
C ALA A 1016 32.69 -22.45 -56.08
N THR A 1017 32.92 -22.75 -54.81
CA THR A 1017 34.19 -23.29 -54.30
C THR A 1017 33.88 -24.42 -53.31
N ASP A 1018 34.32 -25.63 -53.65
CA ASP A 1018 34.04 -26.87 -52.92
C ASP A 1018 32.54 -27.01 -52.56
N SER A 1019 31.63 -26.78 -53.51
CA SER A 1019 30.18 -26.67 -53.24
C SER A 1019 29.33 -27.30 -54.35
N SER A 1020 28.09 -27.68 -54.04
CA SER A 1020 27.25 -28.48 -54.94
C SER A 1020 25.91 -27.81 -55.30
N ILE A 1021 25.56 -27.86 -56.59
CA ILE A 1021 24.22 -27.55 -57.11
C ILE A 1021 23.67 -28.83 -57.74
N LEU A 1022 22.61 -29.42 -57.19
CA LEU A 1022 22.15 -30.71 -57.70
C LEU A 1022 20.66 -30.96 -57.64
N THR A 1023 20.19 -31.75 -58.60
CA THR A 1023 18.91 -32.45 -58.50
C THR A 1023 19.18 -33.95 -58.40
N ALA A 1024 18.44 -34.64 -57.54
CA ALA A 1024 18.60 -36.08 -57.43
C ALA A 1024 17.29 -36.79 -57.13
N THR A 1025 17.11 -37.97 -57.71
CA THR A 1025 15.97 -38.85 -57.43
C THR A 1025 16.40 -40.29 -57.23
N ASP A 1026 15.71 -40.99 -56.33
CA ASP A 1026 15.97 -42.39 -56.06
C ASP A 1026 15.27 -43.32 -57.06
N GLN A 1027 14.08 -42.98 -57.55
CA GLN A 1027 13.19 -43.92 -58.28
C GLN A 1027 12.45 -43.34 -59.50
N SER A 1028 12.59 -42.03 -59.80
CA SER A 1028 11.71 -41.31 -60.75
C SER A 1028 12.49 -40.42 -61.72
N ALA A 1029 11.86 -39.42 -62.34
CA ALA A 1029 12.56 -38.47 -63.22
C ALA A 1029 13.38 -37.43 -62.45
N GLY A 1030 14.58 -37.13 -62.97
CA GLY A 1030 15.48 -36.10 -62.45
C GLY A 1030 15.00 -34.68 -62.80
N GLY A 1031 15.24 -33.74 -61.89
CA GLY A 1031 14.91 -32.34 -62.07
C GLY A 1031 15.92 -31.66 -63.01
N ALA A 1032 15.49 -30.70 -63.82
CA ALA A 1032 16.41 -29.92 -64.63
C ALA A 1032 17.18 -28.87 -63.81
N ILE A 1033 18.39 -28.51 -64.26
CA ILE A 1033 19.17 -27.37 -63.73
C ILE A 1033 19.34 -26.35 -64.86
N ASN A 1034 18.80 -25.15 -64.68
CA ASN A 1034 18.93 -24.03 -65.60
C ASN A 1034 19.70 -22.89 -64.93
N ILE A 1035 20.85 -22.50 -65.49
CA ILE A 1035 21.69 -21.41 -64.96
C ILE A 1035 21.90 -20.36 -66.04
N THR A 1036 21.62 -19.11 -65.71
CA THR A 1036 21.97 -17.93 -66.51
C THR A 1036 22.87 -17.01 -65.67
N ALA A 1037 24.04 -16.62 -66.18
CA ALA A 1037 24.99 -15.71 -65.53
C ALA A 1037 25.80 -14.93 -66.57
N ALA A 1038 26.43 -13.80 -66.24
CA ALA A 1038 27.45 -13.24 -67.14
C ALA A 1038 28.73 -14.10 -67.04
N ASP A 1039 29.22 -14.31 -65.81
CA ASP A 1039 30.39 -15.15 -65.54
C ASP A 1039 30.06 -16.30 -64.58
N ILE A 1040 30.57 -17.50 -64.89
CA ILE A 1040 30.51 -18.67 -64.00
C ILE A 1040 31.92 -19.13 -63.66
N ARG A 1041 32.20 -19.33 -62.37
CA ARG A 1041 33.47 -19.79 -61.85
C ARG A 1041 33.28 -20.96 -60.88
N LEU A 1042 33.76 -22.14 -61.25
CA LEU A 1042 33.78 -23.35 -60.43
C LEU A 1042 35.23 -23.64 -60.02
N TRP A 1043 35.46 -23.83 -58.72
CA TRP A 1043 36.79 -24.06 -58.15
C TRP A 1043 36.78 -25.20 -57.12
N GLY A 1044 37.94 -25.85 -56.98
CA GLY A 1044 38.10 -26.95 -56.04
C GLY A 1044 37.25 -28.14 -56.48
N ASP A 1045 36.40 -28.62 -55.59
CA ASP A 1045 35.48 -29.76 -55.76
C ASP A 1045 34.03 -29.24 -55.94
N SER A 1046 33.79 -28.41 -56.96
CA SER A 1046 32.48 -27.77 -57.18
C SER A 1046 31.67 -28.45 -58.28
N ASP A 1047 30.48 -28.94 -57.93
CA ASP A 1047 29.68 -29.80 -58.80
C ASP A 1047 28.34 -29.19 -59.21
N ILE A 1048 27.98 -29.42 -60.47
CA ILE A 1048 26.63 -29.20 -61.00
C ILE A 1048 26.09 -30.54 -61.52
N THR A 1049 25.17 -31.16 -60.77
CA THR A 1049 24.81 -32.56 -61.00
C THR A 1049 23.30 -32.81 -61.06
N THR A 1050 22.83 -33.51 -62.09
CA THR A 1050 21.51 -34.13 -62.12
C THR A 1050 21.67 -35.66 -62.07
N SER A 1051 20.86 -36.34 -61.25
CA SER A 1051 21.03 -37.78 -61.05
C SER A 1051 19.74 -38.55 -60.80
N VAL A 1052 19.65 -39.74 -61.40
CA VAL A 1052 18.62 -40.76 -61.13
C VAL A 1052 19.31 -42.05 -60.68
N SER A 1053 19.12 -42.43 -59.41
CA SER A 1053 19.78 -43.59 -58.81
C SER A 1053 19.21 -44.92 -59.32
N ARG A 1054 17.88 -45.02 -59.49
CA ARG A 1054 17.15 -46.18 -60.02
C ARG A 1054 15.92 -45.68 -60.79
N GLY A 1055 15.42 -46.50 -61.72
CA GLY A 1055 14.23 -46.15 -62.52
C GLY A 1055 14.58 -45.75 -63.95
N GLY A 1056 13.62 -45.95 -64.87
CA GLY A 1056 13.83 -45.83 -66.32
C GLY A 1056 13.68 -44.41 -66.89
N ASP A 1057 13.47 -43.41 -66.04
CA ASP A 1057 13.19 -42.03 -66.45
C ASP A 1057 14.48 -41.24 -66.79
N ASN A 1058 14.32 -39.98 -67.23
CA ASN A 1058 15.43 -39.12 -67.66
C ASN A 1058 16.21 -38.54 -66.46
N GLY A 1059 17.54 -38.49 -66.56
CA GLY A 1059 18.50 -37.93 -65.57
C GLY A 1059 18.28 -36.46 -65.19
N GLY A 1060 17.57 -35.69 -66.02
CA GLY A 1060 17.34 -34.25 -65.85
C GLY A 1060 18.37 -33.45 -66.65
N ASN A 1061 17.93 -32.48 -67.44
CA ASN A 1061 18.83 -31.71 -68.31
C ASN A 1061 19.58 -30.63 -67.53
N ILE A 1062 20.81 -30.32 -67.97
CA ILE A 1062 21.62 -29.19 -67.50
C ILE A 1062 21.77 -28.18 -68.64
N MET A 1063 21.25 -26.97 -68.43
CA MET A 1063 21.37 -25.85 -69.37
C MET A 1063 22.10 -24.69 -68.69
N ILE A 1064 23.25 -24.32 -69.21
CA ILE A 1064 24.06 -23.20 -68.69
C ILE A 1064 24.23 -22.17 -69.80
N THR A 1065 23.76 -20.95 -69.56
CA THR A 1065 23.96 -19.80 -70.46
C THR A 1065 24.83 -18.76 -69.77
N ALA A 1066 26.01 -18.47 -70.32
CA ALA A 1066 26.90 -17.46 -69.78
C ALA A 1066 27.84 -16.81 -70.81
N ASP A 1067 28.36 -15.63 -70.53
CA ASP A 1067 29.40 -15.00 -71.36
C ASP A 1067 30.74 -15.73 -71.20
N SER A 1068 31.04 -16.24 -70.00
CA SER A 1068 32.19 -17.12 -69.78
C SER A 1068 31.93 -18.18 -68.71
N ILE A 1069 32.48 -19.38 -68.92
CA ILE A 1069 32.47 -20.47 -67.94
C ILE A 1069 33.91 -20.91 -67.67
N LEU A 1070 34.34 -20.78 -66.42
CA LEU A 1070 35.65 -21.20 -65.93
C LEU A 1070 35.46 -22.30 -64.89
N ALA A 1071 35.96 -23.50 -65.16
CA ALA A 1071 35.98 -24.61 -64.23
C ALA A 1071 37.43 -25.04 -63.98
N PHE A 1072 37.82 -25.17 -62.71
CA PHE A 1072 39.19 -25.47 -62.31
C PHE A 1072 39.24 -26.56 -61.24
N ALA A 1073 40.41 -27.18 -61.09
CA ALA A 1073 40.62 -28.32 -60.20
C ALA A 1073 39.69 -29.50 -60.56
N ASP A 1074 38.82 -29.90 -59.65
CA ASP A 1074 38.00 -31.13 -59.68
C ASP A 1074 36.50 -30.80 -59.82
N SER A 1075 36.19 -29.70 -60.51
CA SER A 1075 34.83 -29.19 -60.59
C SER A 1075 34.06 -29.79 -61.77
N ASP A 1076 32.97 -30.50 -61.51
CA ASP A 1076 32.29 -31.32 -62.51
C ASP A 1076 30.89 -30.83 -62.92
N ILE A 1077 30.47 -31.20 -64.15
CA ILE A 1077 29.13 -30.95 -64.68
C ILE A 1077 28.54 -32.26 -65.22
N LEU A 1078 27.61 -32.85 -64.47
CA LEU A 1078 27.27 -34.26 -64.61
C LEU A 1078 25.75 -34.50 -64.71
N ALA A 1079 25.27 -35.22 -65.71
CA ALA A 1079 23.84 -35.47 -65.93
C ALA A 1079 23.51 -36.96 -66.14
N PHE A 1080 23.37 -37.70 -65.03
CA PHE A 1080 23.34 -39.16 -65.04
C PHE A 1080 21.97 -39.79 -64.80
N ALA A 1081 21.75 -40.96 -65.42
CA ALA A 1081 20.65 -41.85 -65.05
C ALA A 1081 21.10 -43.31 -65.13
N ARG A 1082 21.03 -44.05 -64.01
CA ARG A 1082 21.58 -45.42 -63.97
C ARG A 1082 20.83 -46.40 -64.89
N ASP A 1083 19.49 -46.40 -64.81
CA ASP A 1083 18.64 -47.38 -65.51
C ASP A 1083 17.84 -46.73 -66.69
N GLY A 1084 18.02 -45.43 -66.92
CA GLY A 1084 17.25 -44.60 -67.86
C GLY A 1084 18.09 -43.82 -68.88
N ARG A 1085 17.54 -42.74 -69.44
CA ARG A 1085 18.28 -41.83 -70.35
C ARG A 1085 19.03 -40.76 -69.55
N GLY A 1086 20.30 -40.52 -69.84
CA GLY A 1086 21.07 -39.41 -69.29
C GLY A 1086 20.49 -38.06 -69.69
N GLY A 1087 20.80 -37.03 -68.91
CA GLY A 1087 20.32 -35.67 -69.19
C GLY A 1087 21.12 -35.00 -70.30
N ASP A 1088 20.48 -34.17 -71.11
CA ASP A 1088 21.22 -33.34 -72.07
C ASP A 1088 21.98 -32.24 -71.32
N ILE A 1089 23.26 -32.05 -71.65
CA ILE A 1089 24.11 -30.98 -71.11
C ILE A 1089 24.38 -29.97 -72.22
N THR A 1090 23.97 -28.72 -72.03
CA THR A 1090 24.20 -27.63 -73.00
C THR A 1090 24.91 -26.46 -72.34
N LEU A 1091 26.14 -26.18 -72.80
CA LEU A 1091 26.90 -24.98 -72.43
C LEU A 1091 26.76 -23.93 -73.54
N ASN A 1092 25.76 -23.06 -73.38
CA ASN A 1092 25.52 -21.94 -74.28
C ASN A 1092 26.37 -20.73 -73.87
N THR A 1093 27.65 -20.76 -74.25
CA THR A 1093 28.63 -19.71 -73.97
C THR A 1093 29.54 -19.48 -75.17
N PRO A 1094 30.13 -18.29 -75.38
CA PRO A 1094 31.21 -18.15 -76.35
C PRO A 1094 32.53 -18.77 -75.85
N ILE A 1095 32.74 -18.93 -74.54
CA ILE A 1095 34.03 -19.36 -73.95
C ILE A 1095 33.82 -20.33 -72.78
N PHE A 1096 34.42 -21.52 -72.87
CA PHE A 1096 34.56 -22.48 -71.77
C PHE A 1096 36.04 -22.85 -71.56
N PHE A 1097 36.53 -22.72 -70.33
CA PHE A 1097 37.85 -23.24 -69.92
C PHE A 1097 37.69 -24.22 -68.76
N GLY A 1098 38.09 -25.47 -68.99
CA GLY A 1098 38.15 -26.52 -67.96
C GLY A 1098 39.60 -26.95 -67.70
N PHE A 1099 40.06 -26.93 -66.44
CA PHE A 1099 41.39 -27.42 -66.08
C PHE A 1099 41.49 -28.94 -66.27
N GLY A 1100 42.43 -29.39 -67.11
CA GLY A 1100 42.62 -30.82 -67.36
C GLY A 1100 41.44 -31.51 -68.04
N TYR A 1101 40.45 -30.75 -68.53
CA TYR A 1101 39.23 -31.29 -69.13
C TYR A 1101 39.55 -32.20 -70.32
N THR A 1102 39.09 -33.45 -70.26
CA THR A 1102 39.02 -34.32 -71.42
C THR A 1102 37.64 -35.00 -71.47
N PRO A 1103 36.98 -35.11 -72.64
CA PRO A 1103 35.69 -35.79 -72.71
C PRO A 1103 35.78 -37.21 -72.14
N ALA A 1104 34.92 -37.54 -71.16
CA ALA A 1104 34.88 -38.88 -70.58
C ALA A 1104 34.47 -39.91 -71.65
N ALA A 1105 35.03 -41.12 -71.58
CA ALA A 1105 34.64 -42.19 -72.49
C ALA A 1105 33.21 -42.68 -72.19
N LYS A 1106 32.47 -43.08 -73.22
CA LYS A 1106 31.16 -43.73 -73.05
C LYS A 1106 31.29 -44.99 -72.17
N GLY A 1107 30.40 -45.16 -71.20
CA GLY A 1107 30.40 -46.26 -70.24
C GLY A 1107 31.34 -46.04 -69.03
N THR A 1108 31.80 -44.82 -68.79
CA THR A 1108 32.66 -44.52 -67.63
C THR A 1108 31.82 -44.55 -66.35
N ASP A 1109 32.32 -45.23 -65.32
CA ASP A 1109 31.66 -45.25 -64.01
C ASP A 1109 31.62 -43.81 -63.44
N PRO A 1110 30.43 -43.24 -63.23
CA PRO A 1110 30.28 -41.89 -62.69
C PRO A 1110 31.04 -41.65 -61.38
N ALA A 1111 31.19 -42.69 -60.55
CA ALA A 1111 31.90 -42.59 -59.28
C ALA A 1111 33.43 -42.42 -59.43
N THR A 1112 33.96 -42.48 -60.65
CA THR A 1112 35.39 -42.27 -60.96
C THR A 1112 35.69 -40.90 -61.55
N LEU A 1113 34.65 -40.10 -61.80
CA LEU A 1113 34.76 -38.75 -62.36
C LEU A 1113 34.98 -37.74 -61.25
N ASP A 1114 34.32 -37.96 -60.12
CA ASP A 1114 34.50 -37.18 -58.91
C ASP A 1114 35.85 -37.50 -58.21
N HIS A 1115 36.48 -36.50 -57.58
CA HIS A 1115 37.73 -36.61 -56.82
C HIS A 1115 38.97 -37.06 -57.63
N ASN A 1116 39.05 -36.74 -58.91
CA ASN A 1116 40.14 -37.18 -59.81
C ASN A 1116 41.08 -36.04 -60.26
N GLN A 1117 40.93 -34.84 -59.67
CA GLN A 1117 41.70 -33.61 -59.87
C GLN A 1117 41.61 -33.00 -61.27
N ARG A 1118 40.48 -33.16 -61.95
CA ARG A 1118 40.24 -32.60 -63.28
C ARG A 1118 38.76 -32.25 -63.44
N VAL A 1119 38.47 -31.32 -64.33
CA VAL A 1119 37.09 -31.00 -64.70
C VAL A 1119 36.54 -32.10 -65.60
N ASP A 1120 35.37 -32.65 -65.26
CA ASP A 1120 34.64 -33.61 -66.05
C ASP A 1120 33.25 -33.11 -66.47
N ILE A 1121 32.88 -33.41 -67.73
CA ILE A 1121 31.53 -33.17 -68.25
C ILE A 1121 31.02 -34.49 -68.82
N ASN A 1122 29.94 -35.02 -68.23
CA ASN A 1122 29.45 -36.34 -68.61
C ASN A 1122 27.91 -36.45 -68.49
N ALA A 1123 27.29 -37.05 -69.51
CA ALA A 1123 25.85 -37.29 -69.63
C ALA A 1123 25.51 -38.79 -69.81
N ASP A 1124 26.40 -39.68 -69.33
CA ASP A 1124 26.33 -41.12 -69.57
C ASP A 1124 25.22 -41.82 -68.75
N ALA A 1125 24.65 -42.87 -69.33
CA ALA A 1125 23.49 -43.58 -68.79
C ALA A 1125 23.24 -44.89 -69.56
N ALA A 1126 22.12 -45.57 -69.31
CA ALA A 1126 21.68 -46.67 -70.18
C ALA A 1126 21.39 -46.20 -71.63
N ILE A 1127 20.94 -44.95 -71.78
CA ILE A 1127 20.92 -44.20 -73.05
C ILE A 1127 21.53 -42.81 -72.80
N ASP A 1128 22.70 -42.51 -73.36
CA ASP A 1128 23.42 -41.27 -73.10
C ASP A 1128 22.62 -40.02 -73.52
N GLY A 1129 22.80 -38.92 -72.77
CA GLY A 1129 22.39 -37.58 -73.17
C GLY A 1129 23.31 -36.96 -74.22
N ILE A 1130 22.90 -35.84 -74.80
CA ILE A 1130 23.69 -35.06 -75.75
C ILE A 1130 24.46 -33.98 -74.98
N ILE A 1131 25.78 -33.93 -75.17
CA ILE A 1131 26.64 -32.87 -74.65
C ILE A 1131 26.92 -31.86 -75.78
N THR A 1132 26.53 -30.60 -75.57
CA THR A 1132 26.76 -29.48 -76.49
C THR A 1132 27.71 -28.47 -75.87
N LEU A 1133 28.92 -28.36 -76.43
CA LEU A 1133 30.00 -27.46 -75.98
C LEU A 1133 30.22 -26.30 -76.96
N PRO A 1134 30.82 -25.17 -76.53
CA PRO A 1134 31.12 -24.05 -77.40
C PRO A 1134 32.19 -24.37 -78.44
N ASN A 1135 32.12 -23.71 -79.60
CA ASN A 1135 33.13 -23.87 -80.65
C ASN A 1135 34.34 -22.94 -80.39
N LEU A 1136 35.45 -23.53 -79.95
CA LEU A 1136 36.68 -22.80 -79.59
C LEU A 1136 37.69 -22.64 -80.74
N THR A 1137 37.36 -23.03 -81.98
CA THR A 1137 38.30 -22.99 -83.12
C THR A 1137 38.86 -21.59 -83.44
N PHE A 1138 38.19 -20.51 -82.98
CA PHE A 1138 38.70 -19.14 -83.11
C PHE A 1138 39.85 -18.81 -82.15
N ILE A 1139 40.00 -19.54 -81.03
CA ILE A 1139 41.04 -19.32 -80.01
C ILE A 1139 42.31 -20.11 -80.35
N GLU A 1140 42.18 -21.33 -80.89
CA GLU A 1140 43.29 -22.25 -81.19
C GLU A 1140 44.38 -21.63 -82.10
N ASN A 1141 44.04 -20.61 -82.89
CA ASN A 1141 44.96 -19.94 -83.81
C ASN A 1141 45.48 -18.57 -83.31
N SER A 1142 45.11 -18.14 -82.10
CA SER A 1142 45.43 -16.79 -81.57
C SER A 1142 46.15 -16.81 -80.22
N LEU A 1143 46.47 -17.98 -79.66
CA LEU A 1143 47.26 -18.13 -78.44
C LEU A 1143 48.77 -18.10 -78.76
N THR A 1144 49.44 -16.99 -78.43
CA THR A 1144 50.91 -16.91 -78.42
C THR A 1144 51.45 -17.57 -77.15
N ASN A 1145 52.32 -18.57 -77.29
CA ASN A 1145 53.08 -19.13 -76.16
C ASN A 1145 53.85 -18.00 -75.46
N LEU A 1146 53.64 -17.84 -74.15
CA LEU A 1146 54.50 -17.03 -73.31
C LEU A 1146 55.90 -17.68 -73.25
N PRO A 1147 57.00 -16.91 -73.31
CA PRO A 1147 58.35 -17.48 -73.27
C PRO A 1147 58.63 -18.18 -71.93
N ASP A 1148 59.14 -19.41 -71.97
CA ASP A 1148 59.48 -20.24 -70.78
C ASP A 1148 60.65 -19.72 -69.92
N ASN A 1149 61.23 -18.56 -70.27
CA ASN A 1149 62.34 -17.96 -69.54
C ASN A 1149 61.85 -16.75 -68.74
N PHE A 1150 61.42 -16.98 -67.50
CA PHE A 1150 61.32 -15.90 -66.51
C PHE A 1150 62.72 -15.32 -66.27
N ILE A 1151 62.86 -14.00 -66.40
CA ILE A 1151 64.05 -13.26 -65.97
C ILE A 1151 64.08 -13.28 -64.43
N ASP A 1152 65.06 -13.97 -63.86
CA ASP A 1152 65.36 -13.96 -62.44
C ASP A 1152 65.85 -12.56 -62.02
N THR A 1153 64.97 -11.81 -61.36
CA THR A 1153 65.22 -10.44 -60.91
C THR A 1153 66.27 -10.32 -59.81
N ASP A 1154 66.62 -11.42 -59.12
CA ASP A 1154 67.68 -11.41 -58.10
C ASP A 1154 69.09 -11.42 -58.73
N ASN A 1155 69.21 -11.87 -59.98
CA ASN A 1155 70.46 -11.83 -60.75
C ASN A 1155 70.72 -10.50 -61.48
N ILE A 1156 69.73 -9.62 -61.59
CA ILE A 1156 69.88 -8.29 -62.22
C ILE A 1156 70.29 -7.20 -61.20
N ILE A 1157 69.99 -7.39 -59.90
CA ILE A 1157 70.29 -6.39 -58.85
C ILE A 1157 71.72 -6.55 -58.29
N ALA A 1158 72.40 -7.68 -58.52
CA ALA A 1158 73.77 -7.92 -58.05
C ALA A 1158 74.89 -7.25 -58.87
N ASN A 1159 74.58 -6.52 -59.97
CA ASN A 1159 75.61 -6.07 -60.93
C ASN A 1159 75.62 -4.56 -61.29
N SER A 1160 75.11 -3.67 -60.45
CA SER A 1160 75.22 -2.23 -60.74
C SER A 1160 75.38 -1.35 -59.51
N CYS A 1161 76.61 -1.34 -58.98
CA CYS A 1161 77.12 -0.22 -58.20
C CYS A 1161 78.58 0.05 -58.61
N MET A 1162 78.80 0.75 -59.74
CA MET A 1162 80.03 1.52 -60.00
C MET A 1162 79.91 2.51 -61.18
N VAL A 1163 80.08 3.79 -60.82
CA VAL A 1163 80.72 4.91 -61.56
C VAL A 1163 79.87 5.84 -62.45
N ARG A 1164 79.84 7.10 -61.98
CA ARG A 1164 79.38 8.38 -62.54
C ARG A 1164 80.08 8.76 -63.85
N THR A 1165 79.38 9.45 -64.76
CA THR A 1165 79.95 10.60 -65.48
C THR A 1165 78.87 11.64 -65.86
N ASN A 1166 79.28 12.91 -65.75
CA ASN A 1166 78.54 14.14 -65.95
C ASN A 1166 78.32 14.44 -67.45
N GLN A 1167 77.12 14.86 -67.86
CA GLN A 1167 76.85 16.23 -68.34
C GLN A 1167 75.44 16.39 -68.96
N PRO A 1168 74.88 17.62 -68.94
CA PRO A 1168 73.45 17.91 -68.91
C PRO A 1168 72.93 18.37 -70.28
N ASN A 1169 71.67 18.06 -70.61
CA ASN A 1169 70.90 18.86 -71.57
C ASN A 1169 69.39 18.72 -71.32
N GLY A 1170 68.73 19.85 -71.05
CA GLY A 1170 67.28 20.03 -71.19
C GLY A 1170 66.49 20.00 -69.89
N ARG A 1171 66.19 21.18 -69.33
CA ARG A 1171 65.16 21.38 -68.29
C ARG A 1171 63.84 21.74 -68.99
N PHE A 1172 62.76 21.00 -68.69
CA PHE A 1172 61.39 21.44 -68.93
C PHE A 1172 60.63 21.39 -67.61
N THR A 1173 60.09 22.54 -67.19
CA THR A 1173 59.35 22.72 -65.95
C THR A 1173 57.87 22.72 -66.26
N ILE A 1174 57.12 21.75 -65.72
CA ILE A 1174 55.66 21.85 -65.60
C ILE A 1174 55.36 22.21 -64.14
N THR A 1175 54.62 23.31 -63.97
CA THR A 1175 54.05 23.77 -62.69
C THR A 1175 52.57 23.45 -62.73
N GLY A 1176 52.04 22.77 -61.70
CA GLY A 1176 50.58 22.56 -61.58
C GLY A 1176 50.16 21.27 -60.89
N ALA A 1177 49.77 21.42 -59.61
CA ALA A 1177 48.84 20.67 -58.77
C ALA A 1177 48.47 19.20 -59.10
N GLY A 1178 48.87 18.30 -58.19
CA GLY A 1178 47.96 17.36 -57.52
C GLY A 1178 47.46 16.12 -58.29
N ASN A 1179 48.23 15.02 -58.16
CA ASN A 1179 47.77 13.62 -58.14
C ASN A 1179 46.93 13.07 -59.31
N LEU A 1180 47.53 13.02 -60.50
CA LEU A 1180 47.16 12.02 -61.52
C LEU A 1180 48.41 11.23 -61.94
N PRO A 1181 48.39 9.87 -61.95
CA PRO A 1181 49.51 9.08 -62.44
C PRO A 1181 49.66 9.24 -63.98
N PRO A 1182 50.89 9.37 -64.51
CA PRO A 1182 51.15 9.73 -65.90
C PRO A 1182 50.98 8.59 -66.92
N ARG A 1183 50.53 7.38 -66.52
CA ARG A 1183 50.18 6.27 -67.43
C ARG A 1183 49.02 5.43 -66.87
N PRO A 1184 48.11 4.91 -67.73
CA PRO A 1184 47.09 3.95 -67.29
C PRO A 1184 47.73 2.64 -66.83
N GLY A 1185 47.54 2.27 -65.55
CA GLY A 1185 47.98 0.99 -64.97
C GLY A 1185 48.95 1.06 -63.79
N ASP A 1186 49.47 2.24 -63.42
CA ASP A 1186 50.31 2.37 -62.23
C ASP A 1186 49.47 2.41 -60.93
N PHE A 1187 49.85 1.59 -59.96
CA PHE A 1187 49.31 1.63 -58.59
C PHE A 1187 49.76 2.90 -57.86
N THR A 1188 48.83 3.62 -57.22
CA THR A 1188 49.14 4.62 -56.21
C THR A 1188 49.40 3.93 -54.86
N MET A 1189 50.67 3.63 -54.55
CA MET A 1189 51.05 3.23 -53.20
C MET A 1189 51.04 4.44 -52.25
N SER A 1190 50.40 4.26 -51.09
CA SER A 1190 50.51 5.18 -49.95
C SER A 1190 51.96 5.24 -49.44
N PRO A 1191 52.52 6.42 -49.12
CA PRO A 1191 53.91 6.55 -48.65
C PRO A 1191 54.10 6.19 -47.17
N TYR A 1192 53.10 5.60 -46.49
CA TYR A 1192 53.20 5.23 -45.08
C TYR A 1192 53.54 3.73 -44.90
N PRO A 1193 54.75 3.36 -44.45
CA PRO A 1193 55.07 1.98 -44.14
C PRO A 1193 54.36 1.53 -42.85
N THR A 1194 53.40 0.60 -42.93
CA THR A 1194 52.84 -0.08 -41.75
C THR A 1194 53.75 -1.24 -41.36
N GLY A 1195 54.70 -0.98 -40.45
CA GLY A 1195 55.63 -2.04 -40.06
C GLY A 1195 56.44 -1.74 -38.81
N THR A 1196 55.79 -1.50 -37.66
CA THR A 1196 56.26 -1.91 -36.32
C THR A 1196 55.25 -1.51 -35.23
N VAL A 1197 54.77 -2.48 -34.44
CA VAL A 1197 54.00 -2.23 -33.21
C VAL A 1197 54.97 -1.79 -32.10
N ARG A 1198 54.78 -0.59 -31.54
CA ARG A 1198 55.68 -0.03 -30.52
C ARG A 1198 55.10 -0.20 -29.12
N MET A 1199 55.96 -0.43 -28.12
CA MET A 1199 55.59 -0.43 -26.69
C MET A 1199 55.59 1.02 -26.18
N ILE A 1200 54.62 1.40 -25.33
CA ILE A 1200 54.52 2.76 -24.78
C ILE A 1200 55.66 3.01 -23.77
N PRO A 1201 56.48 4.06 -23.92
CA PRO A 1201 57.48 4.46 -22.92
C PRO A 1201 56.82 4.83 -21.58
N THR A 1202 57.37 4.38 -20.45
CA THR A 1202 56.75 4.48 -19.12
C THR A 1202 56.76 5.86 -18.45
N GLU A 1203 57.17 6.92 -19.13
CA GLU A 1203 57.08 8.28 -18.60
C GLU A 1203 56.73 9.30 -19.69
N SER A 1204 55.52 9.88 -19.63
CA SER A 1204 55.27 11.26 -20.07
C SER A 1204 53.86 11.73 -19.66
N THR A 1205 53.75 13.03 -19.37
CA THR A 1205 52.66 13.73 -18.68
C THR A 1205 51.36 13.80 -19.46
N THR A 1206 50.24 13.50 -18.80
CA THR A 1206 48.89 13.55 -19.39
C THR A 1206 48.33 14.97 -19.46
N ARG A 1207 47.87 15.38 -20.64
CA ARG A 1207 46.83 16.42 -20.76
C ARG A 1207 45.67 15.85 -21.60
N PRO A 1208 44.44 15.83 -21.09
CA PRO A 1208 43.29 15.36 -21.86
C PRO A 1208 42.94 16.37 -22.98
N TRP A 1209 42.57 15.84 -24.14
CA TRP A 1209 42.10 16.60 -25.31
C TRP A 1209 40.87 17.44 -24.95
N GLN A 1210 40.81 18.69 -25.42
CA GLN A 1210 39.69 19.60 -25.19
C GLN A 1210 39.00 19.99 -26.51
N LYS A 1211 37.69 20.26 -26.45
CA LYS A 1211 36.88 20.59 -27.62
C LYS A 1211 37.40 21.86 -28.30
N GLY A 1212 38.00 21.70 -29.48
CA GLY A 1212 38.69 22.75 -30.23
C GLY A 1212 40.13 22.39 -30.61
N ASP A 1213 40.71 21.37 -29.97
CA ASP A 1213 41.98 20.79 -30.39
C ASP A 1213 41.78 20.03 -31.73
N PRO A 1214 42.66 20.22 -32.73
CA PRO A 1214 42.50 19.61 -34.04
C PRO A 1214 42.52 18.09 -33.97
N ILE A 1215 41.62 17.44 -34.71
CA ILE A 1215 41.64 15.99 -34.92
C ILE A 1215 42.82 15.70 -35.85
N VAL A 1216 43.79 14.91 -35.39
CA VAL A 1216 44.98 14.52 -36.16
C VAL A 1216 44.89 13.03 -36.45
N GLU A 1217 45.24 12.63 -37.67
CA GLU A 1217 45.27 11.22 -38.08
C GLU A 1217 46.34 10.45 -37.28
N SER A 1218 46.03 9.21 -36.92
CA SER A 1218 46.93 8.35 -36.16
C SER A 1218 48.19 8.00 -36.97
N THR A 1219 49.36 8.24 -36.40
CA THR A 1219 50.65 8.00 -37.08
C THR A 1219 51.35 6.70 -36.65
N GLY A 1220 50.78 5.94 -35.70
CA GLY A 1220 51.33 4.65 -35.27
C GLY A 1220 50.34 3.74 -34.53
N VAL A 1221 50.71 2.46 -34.38
CA VAL A 1221 49.98 1.44 -33.61
C VAL A 1221 50.81 1.03 -32.39
N TYR A 1222 50.22 1.15 -31.19
CA TYR A 1222 50.87 0.86 -29.91
C TYR A 1222 50.16 -0.30 -29.21
N ARG A 1223 50.92 -1.14 -28.52
CA ARG A 1223 50.36 -2.22 -27.68
C ARG A 1223 50.35 -1.81 -26.21
N LEU A 1224 49.16 -1.82 -25.61
CA LEU A 1224 48.97 -1.57 -24.18
C LEU A 1224 49.44 -2.79 -23.35
N PRO A 1225 49.76 -2.60 -22.06
CA PRO A 1225 50.17 -3.71 -21.17
C PRO A 1225 49.15 -4.84 -21.06
N ASP A 1226 47.86 -4.55 -21.28
CA ASP A 1226 46.77 -5.54 -21.29
C ASP A 1226 46.62 -6.29 -22.63
N GLY A 1227 47.49 -6.01 -23.60
CA GLY A 1227 47.56 -6.69 -24.89
C GLY A 1227 46.74 -6.05 -26.02
N ARG A 1228 45.93 -5.02 -25.74
CA ARG A 1228 45.15 -4.30 -26.77
C ARG A 1228 46.06 -3.44 -27.65
N LEU A 1229 45.69 -3.32 -28.94
CA LEU A 1229 46.34 -2.44 -29.90
C LEU A 1229 45.52 -1.16 -30.05
N VAL A 1230 46.17 -0.01 -29.94
CA VAL A 1230 45.55 1.31 -30.11
C VAL A 1230 46.29 2.11 -31.17
N MET A 1231 45.54 2.74 -32.06
CA MET A 1231 46.05 3.68 -33.05
C MET A 1231 46.12 5.07 -32.40
N SER A 1232 47.31 5.65 -32.34
CA SER A 1232 47.54 6.96 -31.73
C SER A 1232 48.63 7.73 -32.49
N GLN A 1233 48.68 9.04 -32.28
CA GLN A 1233 49.79 9.87 -32.76
C GLN A 1233 51.05 9.61 -31.90
N ASP A 1234 52.24 9.70 -32.51
CA ASP A 1234 53.53 9.55 -31.81
C ASP A 1234 53.75 10.72 -30.84
N CYS A 1235 53.72 10.42 -29.53
CA CYS A 1235 54.05 11.38 -28.48
C CYS A 1235 55.56 11.32 -28.23
N SER A 1236 56.34 12.17 -28.91
CA SER A 1236 57.75 12.41 -28.58
C SER A 1236 57.91 13.30 -27.35
#